data_AF-A0A812QSF5-F1
#
_entry.id   AF-A0A812QSF5-F1
#
_cell.length_a   1.000
_cell.length_b   1.000
_cell.length_c   1.000
_cell.angle_alpha   90.00
_cell.angle_beta   90.00
_cell.angle_gamma   90.00
#
_symmetry.space_group_name_H-M   'P 1'
#
loop_
_entity.id
_entity.type
_entity.pdbx_description
1 polymer ?
#
loop_
_entity_poly.entity_id
_entity_poly.type
_entity_poly.pdbx_seq_one_letter_code
_entity_poly.pdbx_strand_id
1 'polypeptide(L)'
;MGFSADTGWRTKHQLRQLYGDDNIVHSIIDAKVMVDLTQIHEEEVSDKTQWELQVNMDASSQAAQDFGGWDDTPAATCATPMLTPGNGNHGCLGLPSSRKNKNGEKGDGEIIQRKASKEMPEDLWPRTEWLRDRLESKLAEAKMWPVKLHKFEHQASLSQSMQTHAGDLQTSYHQIESMLRARATIDEMQVDAGARLAVERLQLYEEVREIAESAVSWCKQRAGTVPPKDLVQRISQCGTAGKHTSNCERDLHRVIRSVSNAVDVDIDHIKVRLWDHKDGREVWGSLPVIWPDKLASALYARGEGVFQRCFAPRPSEIESYWKHVEQHCRWFDDHPGRQAANKKRLLPFCLYGDEINAFRNAENGSICVLGFGSDLAYGNPALERYYLFTAFSEHNSTENTFDDILKALVPRLRYMFEETSFNWCSAGWRWTYSSTQGDLKFITDRYGLHNFRKNRICDLCECVKTDDNVAMTLADFRETAAYRATQVTRQDYMQSTTPETRSPLFELDGVNLLRFLHDPCHGQLLGTGKNTNGILAYSSCLTYLCERSYFAPWPQRGIYEHIMSDMLRKAHAAFLRWVKQNKLQCSQPRFTPARLSRRYRVIYPCLASKAAQSKMISFWLATATGELAARADATPTDKAVGACIFAYVDTLRKMDEYPLLLSEEQSLELYSSGMRHLRLYSYLHRESSKRTGTEIMQPKHHFCLPHVSGLQRAAIEPQLLFLDGRRELDRIHR
;
A
#
# COMPACT_ATOMS: atom_id res chain seq x y z
N MET A 1 3.49 15.17 -50.75
CA MET A 1 4.42 15.33 -49.62
C MET A 1 3.60 15.25 -48.34
N GLY A 2 3.48 14.06 -47.75
CA GLY A 2 2.60 13.80 -46.61
C GLY A 2 3.38 13.82 -45.30
N PHE A 3 3.00 14.70 -44.38
CA PHE A 3 3.60 14.82 -43.05
C PHE A 3 2.82 13.95 -42.04
N SER A 4 3.56 13.07 -41.38
CA SER A 4 3.18 12.34 -40.16
C SER A 4 3.04 13.32 -38.99
N ALA A 5 1.93 13.24 -38.24
CA ALA A 5 1.66 14.04 -37.07
C ALA A 5 2.19 13.36 -35.80
N ASP A 6 3.45 13.63 -35.46
CA ASP A 6 4.04 13.36 -34.15
C ASP A 6 4.03 14.64 -33.31
N THR A 7 3.23 14.69 -32.24
CA THR A 7 3.25 15.81 -31.28
C THR A 7 3.58 15.33 -29.87
N GLY A 8 4.88 15.21 -29.59
CA GLY A 8 5.42 15.41 -28.25
C GLY A 8 5.34 16.89 -27.85
N TRP A 9 5.36 17.18 -26.56
CA TRP A 9 5.32 18.53 -26.02
C TRP A 9 6.50 19.37 -26.55
N ARG A 10 6.20 20.55 -27.11
CA ARG A 10 7.21 21.51 -27.58
C ARG A 10 7.44 22.57 -26.52
N THR A 11 8.69 22.94 -26.28
CA THR A 11 9.06 24.02 -25.37
C THR A 11 8.57 25.37 -25.92
N LYS A 12 8.44 26.40 -25.06
CA LYS A 12 8.08 27.77 -25.47
C LYS A 12 9.03 28.31 -26.55
N HIS A 13 10.31 27.91 -26.52
CA HIS A 13 11.29 28.26 -27.55
C HIS A 13 10.99 27.58 -28.90
N GLN A 14 10.59 26.31 -28.89
CA GLN A 14 10.20 25.58 -30.11
C GLN A 14 8.89 26.11 -30.70
N LEU A 15 7.91 26.47 -29.87
CA LEU A 15 6.67 27.12 -30.33
C LEU A 15 6.96 28.50 -30.96
N ARG A 16 7.91 29.26 -30.42
CA ARG A 16 8.38 30.51 -31.04
C ARG A 16 9.04 30.30 -32.40
N GLN A 17 9.86 29.27 -32.54
CA GLN A 17 10.49 28.94 -33.83
C GLN A 17 9.47 28.49 -34.89
N LEU A 18 8.36 27.88 -34.49
CA LEU A 18 7.32 27.40 -35.41
C LEU A 18 6.35 28.49 -35.85
N TYR A 19 5.98 29.39 -34.94
CA TYR A 19 4.86 30.30 -35.17
C TYR A 19 5.26 31.77 -35.26
N GLY A 20 6.55 32.09 -35.07
CA GLY A 20 7.16 33.38 -35.44
C GLY A 20 6.67 34.63 -34.68
N ASP A 21 5.62 34.52 -33.85
CA ASP A 21 4.98 35.66 -33.17
C ASP A 21 4.53 35.27 -31.75
N ASP A 22 4.92 36.08 -30.75
CA ASP A 22 4.59 35.88 -29.34
C ASP A 22 3.07 36.04 -29.07
N ASN A 23 2.33 36.78 -29.91
CA ASN A 23 0.90 36.99 -29.72
C ASN A 23 0.05 35.75 -30.06
N ILE A 24 0.49 34.95 -31.04
CA ILE A 24 -0.18 33.70 -31.43
C ILE A 24 0.00 32.65 -30.32
N VAL A 25 1.20 32.57 -29.73
CA VAL A 25 1.50 31.64 -28.63
C VAL A 25 0.66 31.94 -27.40
N HIS A 26 0.39 33.22 -27.10
CA HIS A 26 -0.49 33.60 -25.99
C HIS A 26 -1.97 33.28 -26.26
N SER A 27 -2.47 33.50 -27.49
CA SER A 27 -3.87 33.20 -27.86
C SER A 27 -4.23 31.71 -27.82
N ILE A 28 -3.26 30.82 -28.06
CA ILE A 28 -3.45 29.35 -28.01
C ILE A 28 -3.50 28.85 -26.57
N ILE A 29 -2.83 29.53 -25.64
CA ILE A 29 -2.83 29.17 -24.21
C ILE A 29 -4.16 29.56 -23.54
N ASP A 30 -4.82 30.61 -24.01
CA ASP A 30 -6.01 31.19 -23.35
C ASP A 30 -7.36 30.67 -23.89
N ALA A 31 -7.39 29.75 -24.87
CA ALA A 31 -8.64 29.29 -25.50
C ALA A 31 -9.01 27.82 -25.19
N LYS A 32 -10.12 27.67 -24.44
CA LYS A 32 -11.13 26.57 -24.39
C LYS A 32 -11.02 25.45 -23.32
N VAL A 33 -12.11 24.97 -22.68
CA VAL A 33 -13.51 25.43 -22.43
C VAL A 33 -14.18 24.41 -21.47
N MET A 34 -15.17 24.87 -20.69
CA MET A 34 -16.10 24.12 -19.82
C MET A 34 -17.01 23.14 -20.56
N VAL A 35 -17.43 22.04 -19.92
CA VAL A 35 -18.66 21.32 -20.27
C VAL A 35 -19.41 20.84 -19.01
N ASP A 36 -20.71 21.08 -19.09
CA ASP A 36 -21.88 20.83 -18.25
C ASP A 36 -22.05 19.37 -17.76
N LEU A 37 -22.67 19.20 -16.58
CA LEU A 37 -22.96 17.94 -15.91
C LEU A 37 -24.44 17.91 -15.52
N THR A 38 -25.29 17.21 -16.28
CA THR A 38 -26.67 16.89 -15.86
C THR A 38 -27.16 15.50 -16.30
N GLN A 39 -27.77 14.82 -15.31
CA GLN A 39 -28.91 13.89 -15.35
C GLN A 39 -28.81 12.35 -15.58
N ILE A 40 -29.78 11.70 -14.91
CA ILE A 40 -30.43 10.37 -15.04
C ILE A 40 -29.83 9.24 -14.18
N HIS A 41 -30.56 8.33 -13.50
CA HIS A 41 -31.81 8.24 -12.71
C HIS A 41 -31.79 6.82 -12.08
N GLU A 42 -32.62 6.58 -11.07
CA GLU A 42 -32.70 5.38 -10.22
C GLU A 42 -33.34 4.15 -10.89
N GLU A 43 -33.08 2.94 -10.36
CA GLU A 43 -34.09 1.90 -10.11
C GLU A 43 -33.53 0.72 -9.27
N GLU A 44 -34.42 0.09 -8.50
CA GLU A 44 -34.23 -0.79 -7.34
C GLU A 44 -33.97 -2.29 -7.68
N VAL A 45 -33.58 -3.10 -6.68
CA VAL A 45 -34.38 -4.22 -6.08
C VAL A 45 -33.56 -5.03 -5.05
N SER A 46 -34.32 -5.44 -4.02
CA SER A 46 -34.14 -6.08 -2.70
C SER A 46 -33.43 -7.45 -2.53
N ASP A 47 -32.83 -7.58 -1.34
CA ASP A 47 -32.59 -8.68 -0.38
C ASP A 47 -32.51 -10.17 -0.76
N LYS A 48 -31.38 -10.79 -0.36
CA LYS A 48 -31.30 -12.04 0.45
C LYS A 48 -29.84 -12.40 0.74
N THR A 49 -29.30 -12.15 1.95
CA THR A 49 -27.92 -12.57 2.27
C THR A 49 -27.73 -12.87 3.76
N GLN A 50 -28.30 -13.98 4.23
CA GLN A 50 -27.87 -14.62 5.50
C GLN A 50 -27.75 -16.15 5.41
N TRP A 51 -27.95 -16.76 4.23
CA TRP A 51 -27.87 -18.22 4.05
C TRP A 51 -26.63 -18.67 3.24
N GLU A 52 -25.93 -17.76 2.57
CA GLU A 52 -24.89 -18.09 1.56
C GLU A 52 -23.49 -18.35 2.14
N LEU A 53 -23.21 -17.95 3.38
CA LEU A 53 -21.86 -18.09 3.97
C LEU A 53 -21.53 -19.50 4.45
N GLN A 54 -22.52 -20.28 4.90
CA GLN A 54 -22.28 -21.65 5.39
C GLN A 54 -22.00 -22.64 4.25
N VAL A 55 -22.67 -22.47 3.11
CA VAL A 55 -22.56 -23.39 1.96
C VAL A 55 -21.19 -23.31 1.26
N ASN A 56 -20.54 -22.14 1.28
CA ASN A 56 -19.24 -21.92 0.63
C ASN A 56 -18.05 -22.55 1.38
N MET A 57 -18.17 -22.76 2.70
CA MET A 57 -17.11 -23.40 3.51
C MET A 57 -17.07 -24.92 3.29
N ASP A 58 -18.22 -25.56 3.14
CA ASP A 58 -18.33 -27.01 2.95
C ASP A 58 -17.90 -27.43 1.53
N ALA A 59 -18.26 -26.65 0.51
CA ALA A 59 -17.85 -26.90 -0.88
C ALA A 59 -16.32 -26.79 -1.08
N SER A 60 -15.67 -25.87 -0.37
CA SER A 60 -14.22 -25.64 -0.46
C SER A 60 -13.40 -26.74 0.25
N SER A 61 -13.93 -27.30 1.34
CA SER A 61 -13.29 -28.41 2.06
C SER A 61 -13.41 -29.74 1.31
N GLN A 62 -14.56 -30.00 0.66
CA GLN A 62 -14.78 -31.21 -0.13
C GLN A 62 -13.89 -31.24 -1.38
N ALA A 63 -13.79 -30.13 -2.12
CA ALA A 63 -12.92 -30.05 -3.29
C ALA A 63 -11.44 -30.30 -2.93
N ALA A 64 -10.97 -29.83 -1.77
CA ALA A 64 -9.59 -30.03 -1.33
C ALA A 64 -9.26 -31.49 -0.95
N GLN A 65 -10.23 -32.25 -0.44
CA GLN A 65 -10.06 -33.67 -0.13
C GLN A 65 -9.97 -34.54 -1.39
N ASP A 66 -10.70 -34.17 -2.45
CA ASP A 66 -10.71 -34.92 -3.72
C ASP A 66 -9.39 -34.80 -4.52
N PHE A 67 -8.53 -33.81 -4.22
CA PHE A 67 -7.24 -33.60 -4.91
C PHE A 67 -6.02 -34.28 -4.25
N GLY A 68 -6.20 -35.00 -3.13
CA GLY A 68 -5.10 -35.62 -2.38
C GLY A 68 -4.46 -36.89 -2.97
N GLY A 69 -4.84 -37.32 -4.18
CA GLY A 69 -4.55 -38.68 -4.69
C GLY A 69 -3.77 -38.80 -6.00
N TRP A 70 -2.97 -37.82 -6.42
CA TRP A 70 -2.28 -37.87 -7.72
C TRP A 70 -0.76 -38.09 -7.58
N ASP A 71 -0.34 -39.35 -7.74
CA ASP A 71 1.05 -39.75 -7.99
C ASP A 71 1.29 -40.06 -9.49
N ASP A 72 2.46 -39.62 -9.96
CA ASP A 72 3.28 -40.01 -11.12
C ASP A 72 2.67 -40.24 -12.51
N THR A 73 2.94 -39.29 -13.42
CA THR A 73 3.15 -39.60 -14.86
C THR A 73 4.11 -38.56 -15.48
N PRO A 74 5.19 -38.97 -16.16
CA PRO A 74 6.18 -38.03 -16.72
C PRO A 74 5.73 -37.49 -18.08
N ALA A 75 5.89 -36.18 -18.30
CA ALA A 75 5.55 -35.50 -19.54
C ALA A 75 6.80 -35.24 -20.40
N ALA A 76 6.64 -35.46 -21.72
CA ALA A 76 7.65 -35.27 -22.75
C ALA A 76 7.86 -33.80 -23.13
N THR A 77 9.08 -33.49 -23.55
CA THR A 77 9.64 -32.17 -23.87
C THR A 77 9.26 -31.65 -25.27
N CYS A 78 9.06 -30.34 -25.42
CA CYS A 78 9.24 -29.63 -26.69
C CYS A 78 9.50 -28.11 -26.51
N ALA A 79 10.46 -27.60 -27.27
CA ALA A 79 11.07 -26.28 -27.17
C ALA A 79 10.24 -25.11 -27.74
N THR A 80 10.48 -23.89 -27.25
CA THR A 80 9.83 -22.63 -27.64
C THR A 80 10.83 -21.60 -28.21
N PRO A 81 10.44 -20.70 -29.15
CA PRO A 81 11.25 -19.55 -29.55
C PRO A 81 10.77 -18.21 -28.93
N MET A 82 11.73 -17.28 -28.76
CA MET A 82 11.61 -15.94 -28.15
C MET A 82 11.06 -14.86 -29.10
N LEU A 83 10.27 -13.90 -28.57
CA LEU A 83 10.13 -12.54 -29.12
C LEU A 83 9.95 -11.45 -28.04
N THR A 84 10.47 -10.26 -28.35
CA THR A 84 10.64 -9.02 -27.56
C THR A 84 9.39 -8.11 -27.51
N PRO A 85 9.20 -7.24 -26.49
CA PRO A 85 8.06 -6.33 -26.40
C PRO A 85 8.35 -4.86 -26.79
N GLY A 86 7.39 -4.22 -27.45
CA GLY A 86 7.35 -2.78 -27.76
C GLY A 86 6.39 -1.98 -26.87
N ASN A 87 6.72 -0.70 -26.66
CA ASN A 87 6.08 0.26 -25.74
C ASN A 87 4.82 0.94 -26.31
N GLY A 88 3.94 1.42 -25.42
CA GLY A 88 2.83 2.32 -25.76
C GLY A 88 2.19 3.02 -24.55
N ASN A 89 2.27 4.34 -24.52
CA ASN A 89 1.77 5.28 -23.51
C ASN A 89 0.29 5.69 -23.72
N HIS A 90 -0.39 6.12 -22.64
CA HIS A 90 -1.18 7.37 -22.48
C HIS A 90 -2.09 7.32 -21.21
N GLY A 91 -2.25 8.46 -20.53
CA GLY A 91 -2.90 8.60 -19.23
C GLY A 91 -4.22 9.41 -19.23
N CYS A 92 -4.92 9.46 -18.09
CA CYS A 92 -6.03 10.39 -17.82
C CYS A 92 -6.13 10.75 -16.31
N LEU A 93 -6.63 11.97 -16.08
CA LEU A 93 -6.66 12.78 -14.85
C LEU A 93 -7.88 12.47 -13.95
N GLY A 94 -7.77 12.72 -12.64
CA GLY A 94 -8.86 12.63 -11.66
C GLY A 94 -8.84 13.79 -10.66
N LEU A 95 -10.03 14.25 -10.27
CA LEU A 95 -10.34 15.40 -9.40
C LEU A 95 -10.17 15.08 -7.89
N PRO A 96 -10.04 16.11 -7.01
CA PRO A 96 -9.71 15.92 -5.59
C PRO A 96 -10.93 15.58 -4.73
N SER A 97 -10.83 14.50 -3.95
CA SER A 97 -11.77 14.17 -2.86
C SER A 97 -11.32 14.82 -1.53
N SER A 98 -12.31 15.16 -0.71
CA SER A 98 -12.21 15.82 0.60
C SER A 98 -11.22 15.13 1.56
N ARG A 99 -10.36 15.92 2.22
CA ARG A 99 -9.39 15.49 3.23
C ARG A 99 -9.96 15.69 4.65
N LYS A 100 -9.85 14.68 5.52
CA LYS A 100 -9.83 14.87 6.99
C LYS A 100 -8.41 14.63 7.54
N ASN A 101 -8.14 15.23 8.70
CA ASN A 101 -6.81 15.57 9.24
C ASN A 101 -6.04 14.37 9.85
N LYS A 102 -4.71 14.49 9.95
CA LYS A 102 -3.74 13.38 10.06
C LYS A 102 -3.19 13.06 11.48
N ASN A 103 -3.71 13.65 12.54
CA ASN A 103 -3.17 13.43 13.88
C ASN A 103 -4.18 12.63 14.71
N GLY A 104 -3.86 11.37 15.02
CA GLY A 104 -4.67 10.44 15.81
C GLY A 104 -4.83 10.82 17.29
N GLU A 105 -5.00 12.09 17.61
CA GLU A 105 -5.72 12.51 18.80
C GLU A 105 -7.21 12.53 18.43
N LYS A 106 -8.07 11.95 19.28
CA LYS A 106 -9.51 12.00 19.08
C LYS A 106 -9.92 13.45 18.90
N GLY A 107 -10.28 13.85 17.68
CA GLY A 107 -10.97 15.11 17.48
C GLY A 107 -12.29 15.04 18.25
N ASP A 108 -12.66 16.13 18.90
CA ASP A 108 -13.91 16.24 19.68
C ASP A 108 -15.16 15.87 18.84
N GLY A 109 -15.08 15.94 17.51
CA GLY A 109 -16.10 15.40 16.58
C GLY A 109 -16.44 13.90 16.74
N GLU A 110 -15.50 13.03 17.13
CA GLU A 110 -15.79 11.60 17.39
C GLU A 110 -16.45 11.40 18.77
N ILE A 111 -16.19 12.30 19.72
CA ILE A 111 -16.86 12.39 21.02
C ILE A 111 -18.30 12.90 20.83
N ILE A 112 -18.52 13.83 19.90
CA ILE A 112 -19.84 14.31 19.50
C ILE A 112 -20.65 13.20 18.82
N GLN A 113 -20.06 12.44 17.89
CA GLN A 113 -20.73 11.26 17.31
C GLN A 113 -21.19 10.29 18.40
N ARG A 114 -20.35 10.00 19.39
CA ARG A 114 -20.70 9.11 20.51
C ARG A 114 -21.70 9.70 21.51
N LYS A 115 -21.72 11.02 21.73
CA LYS A 115 -22.72 11.66 22.60
C LYS A 115 -24.07 11.75 21.90
N ALA A 116 -24.11 12.25 20.67
CA ALA A 116 -25.32 12.31 19.87
C ALA A 116 -25.89 10.92 19.59
N SER A 117 -25.06 9.92 19.26
CA SER A 117 -25.54 8.55 19.01
C SER A 117 -26.02 7.81 20.26
N LYS A 118 -25.61 8.25 21.47
CA LYS A 118 -26.06 7.65 22.74
C LYS A 118 -27.39 8.22 23.21
N GLU A 119 -27.71 9.45 22.84
CA GLU A 119 -28.93 10.15 23.24
C GLU A 119 -30.01 10.12 22.14
N MET A 120 -29.63 9.81 20.90
CA MET A 120 -30.54 9.77 19.76
C MET A 120 -31.36 8.46 19.76
N PRO A 121 -32.70 8.54 19.73
CA PRO A 121 -33.56 7.35 19.67
C PRO A 121 -33.29 6.46 18.44
N GLU A 122 -33.42 5.14 18.63
CA GLU A 122 -33.32 4.17 17.55
C GLU A 122 -34.55 4.18 16.64
N ASP A 123 -35.74 4.47 17.19
CA ASP A 123 -36.98 4.54 16.42
C ASP A 123 -37.03 5.79 15.54
N LEU A 124 -37.48 5.63 14.29
CA LEU A 124 -37.47 6.68 13.25
C LEU A 124 -38.19 7.96 13.68
N TRP A 125 -39.39 7.85 14.25
CA TRP A 125 -40.21 9.01 14.62
C TRP A 125 -39.72 9.73 15.88
N PRO A 126 -39.43 9.05 17.00
CA PRO A 126 -38.75 9.66 18.14
C PRO A 126 -37.41 10.29 17.77
N ARG A 127 -36.64 9.68 16.86
CA ARG A 127 -35.40 10.27 16.32
C ARG A 127 -35.66 11.58 15.58
N THR A 128 -36.72 11.62 14.77
CA THR A 128 -37.12 12.81 14.00
C THR A 128 -37.57 13.96 14.92
N GLU A 129 -38.31 13.65 15.98
CA GLU A 129 -38.71 14.62 17.02
C GLU A 129 -37.49 15.14 17.81
N TRP A 130 -36.58 14.25 18.21
CA TRP A 130 -35.31 14.62 18.84
C TRP A 130 -34.47 15.55 17.94
N LEU A 131 -34.41 15.26 16.63
CA LEU A 131 -33.68 16.10 15.67
C LEU A 131 -34.30 17.49 15.55
N ARG A 132 -35.63 17.61 15.52
CA ARG A 132 -36.32 18.92 15.50
C ARG A 132 -35.87 19.77 16.68
N ASP A 133 -35.96 19.24 17.89
CA ASP A 133 -35.67 19.97 19.13
C ASP A 133 -34.18 20.35 19.19
N ARG A 134 -33.30 19.46 18.73
CA ARG A 134 -31.86 19.72 18.67
C ARG A 134 -31.52 20.80 17.65
N LEU A 135 -32.14 20.77 16.46
CA LEU A 135 -31.96 21.79 15.43
C LEU A 135 -32.47 23.15 15.90
N GLU A 136 -33.61 23.21 16.58
CA GLU A 136 -34.16 24.44 17.14
C GLU A 136 -33.23 25.09 18.17
N SER A 137 -32.73 24.28 19.12
CA SER A 137 -31.75 24.72 20.12
C SER A 137 -30.49 25.29 19.44
N LYS A 138 -29.98 24.61 18.42
CA LYS A 138 -28.75 25.02 17.72
C LYS A 138 -28.94 26.24 16.83
N LEU A 139 -30.12 26.41 16.24
CA LEU A 139 -30.50 27.62 15.53
C LEU A 139 -30.61 28.84 16.47
N ALA A 140 -31.06 28.64 17.71
CA ALA A 140 -31.07 29.69 18.73
C ALA A 140 -29.63 30.09 19.13
N GLU A 141 -28.73 29.12 19.30
CA GLU A 141 -27.31 29.36 19.54
C GLU A 141 -26.63 30.08 18.36
N ALA A 142 -26.91 29.66 17.12
CA ALA A 142 -26.33 30.24 15.91
C ALA A 142 -26.65 31.73 15.75
N LYS A 143 -27.83 32.16 16.22
CA LYS A 143 -28.25 33.57 16.24
C LYS A 143 -27.47 34.42 17.26
N MET A 144 -26.93 33.79 18.30
CA MET A 144 -26.17 34.44 19.37
C MET A 144 -24.67 34.18 19.19
N TRP A 145 -24.05 34.78 18.18
CA TRP A 145 -22.62 34.60 17.93
C TRP A 145 -21.75 35.30 18.99
N PRO A 146 -21.02 34.59 19.88
CA PRO A 146 -20.33 35.23 21.00
C PRO A 146 -18.89 35.69 20.65
N VAL A 147 -18.42 35.40 19.44
CA VAL A 147 -16.99 35.52 19.10
C VAL A 147 -16.68 36.78 18.29
N LYS A 148 -15.77 37.61 18.81
CA LYS A 148 -15.11 38.72 18.09
C LYS A 148 -13.64 38.37 17.82
N LEU A 149 -13.25 38.27 16.56
CA LEU A 149 -11.86 38.20 16.11
C LEU A 149 -11.26 39.59 15.97
N HIS A 150 -9.93 39.69 16.14
CA HIS A 150 -9.21 40.96 16.12
C HIS A 150 -9.11 41.60 14.72
N LYS A 151 -9.26 40.80 13.65
CA LYS A 151 -9.25 41.26 12.26
C LYS A 151 -10.62 41.12 11.63
N PHE A 152 -11.13 42.23 11.08
CA PHE A 152 -12.47 42.35 10.52
C PHE A 152 -12.72 41.40 9.33
N GLU A 153 -11.75 41.20 8.44
CA GLU A 153 -11.90 40.35 7.25
C GLU A 153 -12.05 38.86 7.61
N HIS A 154 -11.28 38.38 8.59
CA HIS A 154 -11.37 36.99 9.06
C HIS A 154 -12.67 36.77 9.85
N GLN A 155 -13.10 37.77 10.63
CA GLN A 155 -14.42 37.76 11.24
C GLN A 155 -15.51 37.62 10.17
N ALA A 156 -15.43 38.41 9.08
CA ALA A 156 -16.43 38.37 8.01
C ALA A 156 -16.51 37.00 7.31
N SER A 157 -15.37 36.39 6.98
CA SER A 157 -15.34 35.06 6.33
C SER A 157 -15.86 33.95 7.24
N LEU A 158 -15.46 33.95 8.52
CA LEU A 158 -15.97 32.98 9.49
C LEU A 158 -17.47 33.17 9.75
N SER A 159 -17.92 34.41 9.89
CA SER A 159 -19.33 34.76 10.02
C SER A 159 -20.15 34.31 8.80
N GLN A 160 -19.62 34.47 7.59
CA GLN A 160 -20.28 34.02 6.36
C GLN A 160 -20.42 32.50 6.31
N SER A 161 -19.35 31.75 6.66
CA SER A 161 -19.40 30.28 6.71
C SER A 161 -20.43 29.78 7.72
N MET A 162 -20.51 30.44 8.88
CA MET A 162 -21.44 30.05 9.94
C MET A 162 -22.87 30.47 9.65
N GLN A 163 -23.08 31.59 8.95
CA GLN A 163 -24.39 31.97 8.40
C GLN A 163 -24.87 30.97 7.35
N THR A 164 -23.96 30.47 6.50
CA THR A 164 -24.28 29.45 5.48
C THR A 164 -24.76 28.16 6.15
N HIS A 165 -23.98 27.63 7.11
CA HIS A 165 -24.38 26.42 7.82
C HIS A 165 -25.60 26.62 8.72
N ALA A 166 -25.80 27.80 9.31
CA ALA A 166 -27.04 28.12 10.01
C ALA A 166 -28.26 28.11 9.06
N GLY A 167 -28.10 28.57 7.82
CA GLY A 167 -29.12 28.45 6.76
C GLY A 167 -29.42 26.99 6.39
N ASP A 168 -28.39 26.15 6.31
CA ASP A 168 -28.56 24.70 6.09
C ASP A 168 -29.30 24.02 7.25
N LEU A 169 -28.97 24.38 8.50
CA LEU A 169 -29.69 23.90 9.68
C LEU A 169 -31.15 24.34 9.68
N GLN A 170 -31.41 25.59 9.29
CA GLN A 170 -32.77 26.13 9.21
C GLN A 170 -33.58 25.39 8.14
N THR A 171 -32.96 25.06 7.01
CA THR A 171 -33.58 24.25 5.95
C THR A 171 -33.90 22.85 6.47
N SER A 172 -32.96 22.18 7.15
CA SER A 172 -33.20 20.87 7.75
C SER A 172 -34.30 20.91 8.83
N TYR A 173 -34.34 21.97 9.65
CA TYR A 173 -35.39 22.14 10.66
C TYR A 173 -36.78 22.20 10.02
N HIS A 174 -36.96 23.03 8.99
CA HIS A 174 -38.23 23.13 8.28
C HIS A 174 -38.61 21.83 7.55
N GLN A 175 -37.62 21.12 6.98
CA GLN A 175 -37.85 19.80 6.37
C GLN A 175 -38.35 18.79 7.39
N ILE A 176 -37.69 18.69 8.55
CA ILE A 176 -38.07 17.80 9.64
C ILE A 176 -39.45 18.18 10.22
N GLU A 177 -39.75 19.47 10.42
CA GLU A 177 -41.08 19.93 10.82
C GLU A 177 -42.16 19.52 9.80
N SER A 178 -41.88 19.69 8.50
CA SER A 178 -42.80 19.29 7.44
C SER A 178 -43.06 17.79 7.44
N MET A 179 -42.02 16.96 7.66
CA MET A 179 -42.13 15.51 7.77
C MET A 179 -42.97 15.09 8.98
N LEU A 180 -42.78 15.74 10.14
CA LEU A 180 -43.56 15.49 11.35
C LEU A 180 -45.05 15.88 11.17
N ARG A 181 -45.34 16.96 10.44
CA ARG A 181 -46.72 17.34 10.09
C ARG A 181 -47.36 16.37 9.10
N ALA A 182 -46.57 15.79 8.20
CA ALA A 182 -47.00 14.83 7.19
C ALA A 182 -46.93 13.36 7.64
N ARG A 183 -46.70 13.09 8.94
CA ARG A 183 -46.42 11.76 9.51
C ARG A 183 -47.42 10.67 9.09
N ALA A 184 -48.68 11.02 8.87
CA ALA A 184 -49.72 10.06 8.46
C ALA A 184 -49.65 9.64 6.99
N THR A 185 -48.91 10.36 6.14
CA THR A 185 -48.95 10.23 4.68
C THR A 185 -47.58 10.13 4.02
N ILE A 186 -46.51 10.39 4.77
CA ILE A 186 -45.15 10.40 4.24
C ILE A 186 -44.49 9.03 4.37
N ASP A 187 -43.71 8.67 3.35
CA ASP A 187 -42.98 7.41 3.30
C ASP A 187 -41.83 7.38 4.32
N GLU A 188 -41.65 6.25 5.00
CA GLU A 188 -40.63 6.11 6.06
C GLU A 188 -39.20 6.23 5.52
N MET A 189 -38.94 5.81 4.28
CA MET A 189 -37.62 5.95 3.66
C MET A 189 -37.29 7.43 3.39
N GLN A 190 -38.28 8.23 3.01
CA GLN A 190 -38.11 9.69 2.86
C GLN A 190 -37.80 10.36 4.21
N VAL A 191 -38.42 9.90 5.28
CA VAL A 191 -38.19 10.41 6.65
C VAL A 191 -36.79 10.02 7.13
N ASP A 192 -36.34 8.78 6.91
CA ASP A 192 -34.98 8.35 7.29
C ASP A 192 -33.91 9.10 6.50
N ALA A 193 -34.11 9.31 5.19
CA ALA A 193 -33.21 10.10 4.36
C ALA A 193 -33.12 11.57 4.86
N GLY A 194 -34.26 12.19 5.18
CA GLY A 194 -34.31 13.53 5.75
C GLY A 194 -33.62 13.63 7.10
N ALA A 195 -33.85 12.66 7.98
CA ALA A 195 -33.21 12.57 9.29
C ALA A 195 -31.68 12.42 9.17
N ARG A 196 -31.18 11.60 8.24
CA ARG A 196 -29.73 11.45 7.99
C ARG A 196 -29.09 12.73 7.50
N LEU A 197 -29.72 13.41 6.54
CA LEU A 197 -29.23 14.69 6.03
C LEU A 197 -29.20 15.76 7.13
N ALA A 198 -30.21 15.79 7.99
CA ALA A 198 -30.24 16.68 9.15
C ALA A 198 -29.10 16.40 10.13
N VAL A 199 -28.79 15.12 10.41
CA VAL A 199 -27.64 14.71 11.25
C VAL A 199 -26.32 15.16 10.63
N GLU A 200 -26.13 14.95 9.32
CA GLU A 200 -24.90 15.35 8.62
C GLU A 200 -24.68 16.87 8.69
N ARG A 201 -25.71 17.66 8.43
CA ARG A 201 -25.64 19.13 8.51
C ARG A 201 -25.40 19.63 9.94
N LEU A 202 -26.01 18.99 10.94
CA LEU A 202 -25.77 19.28 12.35
C LEU A 202 -24.31 19.00 12.75
N GLN A 203 -23.74 17.90 12.26
CA GLN A 203 -22.33 17.57 12.48
C GLN A 203 -21.40 18.60 11.84
N LEU A 204 -21.66 18.99 10.60
CA LEU A 204 -20.87 20.02 9.91
C LEU A 204 -20.89 21.35 10.68
N TYR A 205 -22.07 21.77 11.16
CA TYR A 205 -22.19 23.00 11.95
C TYR A 205 -21.36 22.92 13.26
N GLU A 206 -21.44 21.82 14.00
CA GLU A 206 -20.67 21.63 15.24
C GLU A 206 -19.16 21.57 14.98
N GLU A 207 -18.72 20.88 13.94
CA GLU A 207 -17.30 20.83 13.55
C GLU A 207 -16.76 22.25 13.27
N VAL A 208 -17.50 23.06 12.52
CA VAL A 208 -17.08 24.44 12.21
C VAL A 208 -17.13 25.32 13.47
N ARG A 209 -18.12 25.14 14.35
CA ARG A 209 -18.23 25.86 15.63
C ARG A 209 -17.03 25.57 16.54
N GLU A 210 -16.66 24.29 16.71
CA GLU A 210 -15.54 23.91 17.57
C GLU A 210 -14.19 24.38 17.01
N ILE A 211 -14.01 24.33 15.68
CA ILE A 211 -12.83 24.89 15.02
C ILE A 211 -12.76 26.41 15.28
N ALA A 212 -13.90 27.10 15.17
CA ALA A 212 -14.00 28.53 15.47
C ALA A 212 -13.63 28.83 16.94
N GLU A 213 -14.21 28.09 17.89
CA GLU A 213 -13.94 28.25 19.33
C GLU A 213 -12.48 27.94 19.68
N SER A 214 -11.91 26.88 19.09
CA SER A 214 -10.50 26.50 19.27
C SER A 214 -9.55 27.54 18.70
N ALA A 215 -9.85 28.05 17.50
CA ALA A 215 -9.07 29.13 16.88
C ALA A 215 -9.11 30.41 17.74
N VAL A 216 -10.26 30.72 18.34
CA VAL A 216 -10.45 31.88 19.22
C VAL A 216 -9.74 31.70 20.54
N SER A 217 -9.86 30.52 21.16
CA SER A 217 -9.17 30.17 22.39
C SER A 217 -7.65 30.26 22.19
N TRP A 218 -7.14 29.67 21.11
CA TRP A 218 -5.74 29.77 20.71
C TRP A 218 -5.30 31.22 20.47
N CYS A 219 -6.11 32.03 19.78
CA CYS A 219 -5.84 33.47 19.60
C CYS A 219 -5.82 34.22 20.95
N LYS A 220 -6.75 33.93 21.86
CA LYS A 220 -6.84 34.55 23.20
C LYS A 220 -5.62 34.19 24.06
N GLN A 221 -5.21 32.91 24.07
CA GLN A 221 -4.00 32.44 24.77
C GLN A 221 -2.73 33.15 24.29
N ARG A 222 -2.73 33.60 23.03
CA ARG A 222 -1.60 34.31 22.41
C ARG A 222 -1.80 35.83 22.38
N ALA A 223 -2.78 36.36 23.13
CA ALA A 223 -3.11 37.80 23.20
C ALA A 223 -3.34 38.45 21.82
N GLY A 224 -3.84 37.69 20.84
CA GLY A 224 -4.03 38.17 19.46
C GLY A 224 -2.75 38.28 18.62
N THR A 225 -1.58 37.98 19.20
CA THR A 225 -0.28 38.01 18.51
C THR A 225 0.27 36.60 18.34
N VAL A 226 0.34 36.11 17.11
CA VAL A 226 0.94 34.80 16.82
C VAL A 226 2.43 34.97 16.50
N PRO A 227 3.34 34.27 17.20
CA PRO A 227 4.78 34.33 16.91
C PRO A 227 5.10 33.79 15.51
N PRO A 228 5.94 34.47 14.70
CA PRO A 228 6.27 34.05 13.33
C PRO A 228 6.82 32.62 13.16
N LYS A 229 7.36 32.04 14.25
CA LYS A 229 7.90 30.67 14.27
C LYS A 229 6.87 29.61 14.63
N ASP A 230 5.66 29.99 15.02
CA ASP A 230 4.61 29.07 15.43
C ASP A 230 4.19 28.14 14.28
N LEU A 231 4.10 26.84 14.55
CA LEU A 231 3.82 25.83 13.52
C LEU A 231 2.47 26.08 12.83
N VAL A 232 1.44 26.48 13.58
CA VAL A 232 0.10 26.73 13.03
C VAL A 232 0.13 27.93 12.10
N GLN A 233 0.87 28.99 12.44
CA GLN A 233 1.08 30.14 11.56
C GLN A 233 1.85 29.78 10.29
N ARG A 234 2.85 28.92 10.40
CA ARG A 234 3.69 28.54 9.27
C ARG A 234 2.97 27.59 8.31
N ILE A 235 2.15 26.69 8.85
CA ILE A 235 1.24 25.85 8.06
C ILE A 235 0.19 26.73 7.38
N SER A 236 -0.43 27.67 8.10
CA SER A 236 -1.46 28.55 7.52
C SER A 236 -0.92 29.50 6.46
N GLN A 237 0.40 29.72 6.41
CA GLN A 237 1.07 30.49 5.36
C GLN A 237 1.41 29.67 4.10
N CYS A 238 1.22 28.35 4.09
CA CYS A 238 1.53 27.51 2.92
C CYS A 238 0.71 27.95 1.70
N GLY A 239 1.38 28.02 0.54
CA GLY A 239 0.76 28.52 -0.69
C GLY A 239 0.29 29.97 -0.56
N THR A 240 0.96 30.78 0.27
CA THR A 240 0.59 32.16 0.59
C THR A 240 -0.84 32.23 1.15
N ALA A 241 -1.09 31.46 2.21
CA ALA A 241 -2.41 31.27 2.79
C ALA A 241 -3.45 30.77 1.78
N GLY A 242 -3.05 29.81 0.95
CA GLY A 242 -3.90 29.19 -0.06
C GLY A 242 -4.09 29.99 -1.36
N LYS A 243 -3.60 31.23 -1.46
CA LYS A 243 -3.68 32.05 -2.69
C LYS A 243 -2.98 31.41 -3.90
N HIS A 244 -1.97 30.58 -3.66
CA HIS A 244 -1.21 29.88 -4.69
C HIS A 244 -1.13 28.38 -4.37
N THR A 245 -2.17 27.65 -4.75
CA THR A 245 -2.33 26.21 -4.49
C THR A 245 -1.18 25.37 -5.06
N SER A 246 -0.58 25.79 -6.18
CA SER A 246 0.60 25.16 -6.80
C SER A 246 1.86 25.22 -5.92
N ASN A 247 1.92 26.14 -4.95
CA ASN A 247 3.06 26.31 -4.05
C ASN A 247 2.88 25.56 -2.73
N CYS A 248 1.68 25.07 -2.41
CA CYS A 248 1.36 24.43 -1.13
C CYS A 248 2.28 23.24 -0.83
N GLU A 249 2.58 22.41 -1.84
CA GLU A 249 3.48 21.26 -1.69
C GLU A 249 4.90 21.71 -1.31
N ARG A 250 5.50 22.60 -2.10
CA ARG A 250 6.84 23.15 -1.85
C ARG A 250 6.94 23.82 -0.47
N ASP A 251 5.96 24.65 -0.13
CA ASP A 251 5.97 25.41 1.12
C ASP A 251 5.74 24.49 2.33
N LEU A 252 4.87 23.49 2.19
CA LEU A 252 4.72 22.42 3.18
C LEU A 252 6.02 21.64 3.35
N HIS A 253 6.73 21.31 2.27
CA HIS A 253 8.05 20.69 2.35
C HIS A 253 9.07 21.58 3.08
N ARG A 254 9.02 22.91 2.93
CA ARG A 254 9.86 23.84 3.70
C ARG A 254 9.49 23.87 5.18
N VAL A 255 8.21 23.80 5.52
CA VAL A 255 7.75 23.68 6.90
C VAL A 255 8.19 22.35 7.49
N ILE A 256 8.05 21.24 6.77
CA ILE A 256 8.54 19.92 7.19
C ILE A 256 10.06 19.92 7.37
N ARG A 257 10.84 20.54 6.48
CA ARG A 257 12.30 20.70 6.65
C ARG A 257 12.69 21.53 7.87
N SER A 258 11.85 22.46 8.28
CA SER A 258 12.08 23.18 9.54
C SER A 258 11.62 22.41 10.78
N VAL A 259 10.75 21.41 10.59
CA VAL A 259 10.37 20.45 11.64
C VAL A 259 11.39 19.32 11.70
N SER A 260 12.15 19.01 10.64
CA SER A 260 13.36 18.20 10.78
C SER A 260 14.41 18.92 11.62
N ASN A 261 14.48 20.25 11.64
CA ASN A 261 15.25 20.99 12.66
C ASN A 261 14.68 20.82 14.10
N ALA A 262 13.49 20.22 14.26
CA ALA A 262 12.94 19.89 15.57
C ALA A 262 13.52 18.59 16.14
N VAL A 263 14.21 17.77 15.34
CA VAL A 263 15.11 16.72 15.82
C VAL A 263 16.52 17.18 15.47
N ASP A 264 17.31 17.58 16.46
CA ASP A 264 18.61 18.21 16.26
C ASP A 264 19.63 17.18 15.72
N VAL A 265 19.56 16.90 14.42
CA VAL A 265 20.37 15.90 13.73
C VAL A 265 21.08 16.53 12.53
N ASP A 266 22.41 16.39 12.50
CA ASP A 266 23.22 16.89 11.40
C ASP A 266 23.02 16.06 10.14
N ILE A 267 23.01 16.75 8.99
CA ILE A 267 23.10 16.11 7.68
C ILE A 267 24.58 16.09 7.27
N ASP A 268 25.17 14.90 7.33
CA ASP A 268 26.53 14.68 6.88
C ASP A 268 26.57 14.43 5.37
N HIS A 269 27.78 14.33 4.83
CA HIS A 269 27.99 14.01 3.43
C HIS A 269 29.01 12.88 3.28
N ILE A 270 28.73 11.95 2.38
CA ILE A 270 29.67 10.90 1.98
C ILE A 270 30.12 11.11 0.54
N LYS A 271 31.35 10.67 0.25
CA LYS A 271 31.87 10.62 -1.11
C LYS A 271 31.43 9.32 -1.76
N VAL A 272 30.85 9.44 -2.94
CA VAL A 272 30.41 8.30 -3.76
C VAL A 272 30.73 8.58 -5.21
N ARG A 273 30.89 7.53 -5.99
CA ARG A 273 30.99 7.63 -7.44
C ARG A 273 29.61 7.89 -8.04
N LEU A 274 29.50 8.91 -8.89
CA LEU A 274 28.29 9.33 -9.61
C LEU A 274 28.61 9.50 -11.10
N TRP A 275 27.60 9.37 -11.95
CA TRP A 275 27.70 9.68 -13.37
C TRP A 275 27.47 11.16 -13.63
N ASP A 276 28.46 11.82 -14.25
CA ASP A 276 28.31 13.19 -14.76
C ASP A 276 27.92 13.14 -16.24
N HIS A 277 26.67 13.47 -16.54
CA HIS A 277 26.15 13.51 -17.91
C HIS A 277 26.77 14.61 -18.78
N LYS A 278 27.33 15.66 -18.17
CA LYS A 278 27.98 16.74 -18.92
C LYS A 278 29.33 16.28 -19.46
N ASP A 279 30.11 15.62 -18.61
CA ASP A 279 31.44 15.14 -18.95
C ASP A 279 31.44 13.70 -19.50
N GLY A 280 30.31 12.98 -19.39
CA GLY A 280 30.15 11.61 -19.87
C GLY A 280 31.03 10.60 -19.14
N ARG A 281 31.28 10.82 -17.84
CA ARG A 281 32.21 9.99 -17.04
C ARG A 281 31.76 9.85 -15.59
N GLU A 282 32.31 8.84 -14.92
CA GLU A 282 32.18 8.68 -13.47
C GLU A 282 33.05 9.73 -12.75
N VAL A 283 32.47 10.39 -11.74
CA VAL A 283 33.10 11.41 -10.90
C VAL A 283 32.80 11.16 -9.42
N TRP A 284 33.70 11.58 -8.53
CA TRP A 284 33.42 11.56 -7.10
C TRP A 284 32.49 12.71 -6.71
N GLY A 285 31.24 12.36 -6.43
CA GLY A 285 30.21 13.26 -5.92
C GLY A 285 30.12 13.26 -4.41
N SER A 286 29.16 14.04 -3.90
CA SER A 286 28.83 14.10 -2.47
C SER A 286 27.34 13.79 -2.31
N LEU A 287 26.98 12.81 -1.49
CA LEU A 287 25.59 12.52 -1.14
C LEU A 287 25.29 12.91 0.30
N PRO A 288 24.15 13.56 0.57
CA PRO A 288 23.71 13.85 1.92
C PRO A 288 23.26 12.56 2.61
N VAL A 289 23.60 12.42 3.89
CA VAL A 289 23.24 11.27 4.72
C VAL A 289 22.79 11.71 6.11
N ILE A 290 21.81 11.00 6.65
CA ILE A 290 21.43 11.07 8.07
C ILE A 290 21.86 9.75 8.68
N TRP A 291 22.90 9.78 9.50
CA TRP A 291 23.41 8.54 10.07
C TRP A 291 22.45 7.92 11.09
N PRO A 292 22.28 6.58 11.08
CA PRO A 292 21.41 5.91 12.02
C PRO A 292 21.72 6.19 13.50
N ASP A 293 23.00 6.20 13.86
CA ASP A 293 23.46 6.46 15.22
C ASP A 293 23.19 7.91 15.65
N LYS A 294 23.40 8.89 14.76
CA LYS A 294 23.11 10.30 15.04
C LYS A 294 21.60 10.54 15.23
N LEU A 295 20.77 9.97 14.37
CA LEU A 295 19.32 10.09 14.50
C LEU A 295 18.80 9.41 15.77
N ALA A 296 19.30 8.20 16.07
CA ALA A 296 19.01 7.50 17.32
C ALA A 296 19.38 8.35 18.55
N SER A 297 20.53 9.03 18.52
CA SER A 297 21.00 9.89 19.62
C SER A 297 20.12 11.11 19.78
N ALA A 298 19.72 11.74 18.67
CA ALA A 298 18.85 12.91 18.67
C ALA A 298 17.44 12.57 19.17
N LEU A 299 16.89 11.42 18.76
CA LEU A 299 15.60 10.93 19.28
C LEU A 299 15.68 10.60 20.77
N TYR A 300 16.76 9.97 21.23
CA TYR A 300 16.96 9.69 22.65
C TYR A 300 17.14 10.96 23.48
N ALA A 301 17.80 11.99 22.94
CA ALA A 301 17.94 13.29 23.58
C ALA A 301 16.60 14.02 23.76
N ARG A 302 15.57 13.68 22.96
CA ARG A 302 14.18 14.13 23.18
C ARG A 302 13.46 13.36 24.29
N GLY A 303 14.06 12.30 24.81
CA GLY A 303 13.56 11.47 25.89
C GLY A 303 13.46 9.99 25.49
N GLU A 304 13.73 9.10 26.43
CA GLU A 304 13.68 7.65 26.22
C GLU A 304 12.31 7.19 25.67
N GLY A 305 11.21 7.80 26.11
CA GLY A 305 9.87 7.47 25.61
C GLY A 305 9.66 7.79 24.12
N VAL A 306 10.31 8.82 23.57
CA VAL A 306 10.27 9.12 22.13
C VAL A 306 11.06 8.07 21.37
N PHE A 307 12.29 7.78 21.83
CA PHE A 307 13.14 6.74 21.27
C PHE A 307 12.45 5.37 21.25
N GLN A 308 11.83 4.98 22.37
CA GLN A 308 11.03 3.75 22.47
C GLN A 308 9.86 3.76 21.48
N ARG A 309 9.07 4.83 21.41
CA ARG A 309 7.95 4.92 20.45
C ARG A 309 8.39 4.71 18.99
N CYS A 310 9.56 5.25 18.65
CA CYS A 310 10.14 5.14 17.31
C CYS A 310 10.64 3.73 16.97
N PHE A 311 11.35 3.07 17.89
CA PHE A 311 12.08 1.84 17.57
C PHE A 311 11.56 0.57 18.25
N ALA A 312 10.79 0.71 19.31
CA ALA A 312 10.16 -0.38 20.05
C ALA A 312 8.86 0.10 20.71
N PRO A 313 7.82 0.44 19.93
CA PRO A 313 6.56 0.98 20.43
C PRO A 313 5.87 0.07 21.47
N ARG A 314 6.27 -1.20 21.51
CA ARG A 314 5.84 -2.20 22.50
C ARG A 314 7.06 -2.81 23.21
N PRO A 315 7.64 -2.11 24.20
CA PRO A 315 8.87 -2.56 24.85
C PRO A 315 8.76 -3.94 25.52
N SER A 316 7.56 -4.34 25.94
CA SER A 316 7.30 -5.67 26.51
C SER A 316 7.51 -6.81 25.50
N GLU A 317 7.43 -6.54 24.19
CA GLU A 317 7.60 -7.54 23.14
C GLU A 317 9.07 -7.79 22.76
N ILE A 318 10.02 -6.96 23.22
CA ILE A 318 11.44 -7.05 22.82
C ILE A 318 12.03 -8.39 23.26
N GLU A 319 11.84 -8.75 24.53
CA GLU A 319 12.42 -9.98 25.08
C GLU A 319 11.75 -11.23 24.49
N SER A 320 10.42 -11.20 24.32
CA SER A 320 9.69 -12.29 23.67
C SER A 320 10.14 -12.47 22.23
N TYR A 321 10.43 -11.38 21.50
CA TYR A 321 10.96 -11.43 20.15
C TYR A 321 12.28 -12.19 20.10
N TRP A 322 13.26 -11.81 20.92
CA TRP A 322 14.56 -12.49 20.89
C TRP A 322 14.51 -13.92 21.43
N LYS A 323 13.66 -14.22 22.42
CA LYS A 323 13.44 -15.61 22.88
C LYS A 323 12.85 -16.46 21.77
N HIS A 324 11.86 -15.93 21.05
CA HIS A 324 11.24 -16.61 19.93
C HIS A 324 12.22 -16.83 18.78
N VAL A 325 12.98 -15.79 18.41
CA VAL A 325 14.08 -15.90 17.42
C VAL A 325 15.07 -16.99 17.84
N GLU A 326 15.53 -16.99 19.09
CA GLU A 326 16.49 -18.00 19.57
C GLU A 326 15.95 -19.44 19.55
N GLN A 327 14.64 -19.61 19.78
CA GLN A 327 13.99 -20.93 19.78
C GLN A 327 13.73 -21.46 18.37
N HIS A 328 13.40 -20.58 17.43
CA HIS A 328 12.80 -20.97 16.15
C HIS A 328 13.65 -20.63 14.92
N CYS A 329 14.62 -19.73 15.04
CA CYS A 329 15.37 -19.20 13.90
C CYS A 329 16.82 -19.69 13.84
N ARG A 330 17.11 -20.60 12.90
CA ARG A 330 18.49 -21.08 12.63
C ARG A 330 19.49 -19.97 12.28
N TRP A 331 19.03 -18.88 11.66
CA TRP A 331 19.92 -17.76 11.34
C TRP A 331 20.47 -17.05 12.57
N PHE A 332 19.87 -17.27 13.75
CA PHE A 332 20.30 -16.67 15.01
C PHE A 332 21.34 -17.51 15.75
N ASP A 333 21.65 -18.72 15.26
CA ASP A 333 22.47 -19.66 16.01
C ASP A 333 23.89 -19.13 16.29
N ASP A 334 24.49 -18.46 15.30
CA ASP A 334 25.79 -17.80 15.32
C ASP A 334 25.69 -16.26 15.44
N HIS A 335 24.50 -15.73 15.72
CA HIS A 335 24.24 -14.30 15.67
C HIS A 335 24.73 -13.56 16.95
N PRO A 336 25.38 -12.37 16.84
CA PRO A 336 25.90 -11.64 18.01
C PRO A 336 24.83 -11.33 19.06
N GLY A 337 23.61 -11.02 18.60
CA GLY A 337 22.46 -10.78 19.47
C GLY A 337 22.12 -11.95 20.41
N ARG A 338 22.54 -13.18 20.11
CA ARG A 338 22.30 -14.34 20.98
C ARG A 338 23.03 -14.21 22.32
N GLN A 339 24.24 -13.66 22.29
CA GLN A 339 25.12 -13.47 23.44
C GLN A 339 24.86 -12.15 24.19
N ALA A 340 23.91 -11.34 23.73
CA ALA A 340 23.61 -10.05 24.36
C ALA A 340 23.10 -10.23 25.80
N ALA A 341 23.76 -9.57 26.76
CA ALA A 341 23.44 -9.68 28.18
C ALA A 341 22.02 -9.22 28.53
N ASN A 342 21.46 -8.26 27.80
CA ASN A 342 20.13 -7.70 28.05
C ASN A 342 19.23 -7.71 26.81
N LYS A 343 18.56 -8.84 26.56
CA LYS A 343 17.59 -8.98 25.47
C LYS A 343 16.36 -8.08 25.62
N LYS A 344 16.02 -7.58 26.81
CA LYS A 344 14.86 -6.67 27.03
C LYS A 344 15.06 -5.28 26.42
N ARG A 345 16.29 -4.91 26.08
CA ARG A 345 16.63 -3.60 25.50
C ARG A 345 17.52 -3.74 24.26
N LEU A 346 17.46 -4.89 23.59
CA LEU A 346 18.17 -5.14 22.35
C LEU A 346 17.25 -4.86 21.16
N LEU A 347 17.58 -3.87 20.35
CA LEU A 347 16.78 -3.46 19.19
C LEU A 347 17.24 -4.19 17.92
N PRO A 348 16.34 -4.86 17.17
CA PRO A 348 16.66 -5.50 15.90
C PRO A 348 16.71 -4.45 14.79
N PHE A 349 17.90 -3.99 14.45
CA PHE A 349 18.14 -3.05 13.36
C PHE A 349 17.74 -3.66 12.01
N CYS A 350 16.98 -2.90 11.21
CA CYS A 350 16.67 -3.29 9.84
C CYS A 350 17.00 -2.19 8.83
N LEU A 351 17.47 -2.61 7.65
CA LEU A 351 17.61 -1.75 6.47
C LEU A 351 16.41 -1.90 5.56
N TYR A 352 16.02 -0.83 4.91
CA TYR A 352 14.99 -0.82 3.87
C TYR A 352 15.50 -0.07 2.64
N GLY A 353 15.20 -0.57 1.45
CA GLY A 353 15.50 0.12 0.21
C GLY A 353 14.40 -0.06 -0.84
N ASP A 354 14.17 1.00 -1.61
CA ASP A 354 13.16 1.03 -2.67
C ASP A 354 13.52 2.05 -3.78
N GLU A 355 12.96 1.84 -4.96
CA GLU A 355 13.12 2.69 -6.14
C GLU A 355 11.78 3.36 -6.50
N ILE A 356 11.74 4.68 -6.37
CA ILE A 356 10.53 5.47 -6.61
C ILE A 356 10.68 6.22 -7.92
N ASN A 357 9.74 6.00 -8.85
CA ASN A 357 9.60 6.84 -10.03
C ASN A 357 9.18 8.26 -9.64
N ALA A 358 10.13 9.19 -9.59
CA ALA A 358 9.92 10.55 -9.11
C ALA A 358 9.48 11.51 -10.22
N PHE A 359 9.89 11.26 -11.46
CA PHE A 359 9.58 12.15 -12.59
C PHE A 359 8.57 11.50 -13.54
N ARG A 360 7.37 12.11 -13.66
CA ARG A 360 6.39 11.70 -14.68
C ARG A 360 6.96 11.95 -16.07
N ASN A 361 6.94 10.93 -16.94
CA ASN A 361 7.35 10.99 -18.35
C ASN A 361 8.85 11.18 -18.62
N ALA A 362 9.74 10.95 -17.64
CA ALA A 362 11.18 10.89 -17.90
C ALA A 362 11.65 9.43 -17.97
N GLU A 363 12.36 9.05 -19.04
CA GLU A 363 12.86 7.68 -19.23
C GLU A 363 13.79 7.20 -18.10
N ASN A 364 14.46 8.12 -17.38
CA ASN A 364 15.45 7.81 -16.33
C ASN A 364 15.14 8.50 -14.98
N GLY A 365 13.87 8.62 -14.63
CA GLY A 365 13.40 9.49 -13.55
C GLY A 365 13.27 8.90 -12.14
N SER A 366 13.95 7.81 -11.81
CA SER A 366 13.83 7.15 -10.51
C SER A 366 14.77 7.73 -9.45
N ILE A 367 14.31 7.69 -8.20
CA ILE A 367 15.07 8.00 -7.00
C ILE A 367 15.16 6.70 -6.19
N CYS A 368 16.39 6.29 -5.88
CA CYS A 368 16.66 5.26 -4.91
C CYS A 368 16.60 5.86 -3.51
N VAL A 369 15.84 5.25 -2.62
CA VAL A 369 15.67 5.68 -1.22
C VAL A 369 16.13 4.56 -0.31
N LEU A 370 17.05 4.88 0.60
CA LEU A 370 17.52 3.98 1.64
C LEU A 370 17.06 4.48 3.00
N GLY A 371 16.47 3.58 3.77
CA GLY A 371 16.05 3.84 5.13
C GLY A 371 16.53 2.75 6.09
N PHE A 372 16.32 3.03 7.36
CA PHE A 372 16.55 2.06 8.42
C PHE A 372 15.43 2.14 9.46
N GLY A 373 15.32 1.11 10.28
CA GLY A 373 14.34 1.08 11.36
C GLY A 373 14.64 -0.03 12.34
N SER A 374 13.59 -0.47 13.01
CA SER A 374 13.61 -1.64 13.88
C SER A 374 12.49 -2.59 13.46
N ASP A 375 12.75 -3.89 13.41
CA ASP A 375 11.71 -4.89 13.12
C ASP A 375 10.59 -4.87 14.18
N LEU A 376 10.82 -4.29 15.36
CA LEU A 376 9.80 -4.09 16.40
C LEU A 376 8.88 -2.88 16.13
N ALA A 377 9.25 -1.99 15.21
CA ALA A 377 8.43 -0.86 14.78
C ALA A 377 7.36 -1.26 13.74
N TYR A 378 7.12 -2.57 13.54
CA TYR A 378 6.18 -3.10 12.55
C TYR A 378 4.73 -2.65 12.70
N GLY A 379 4.33 -2.11 13.86
CA GLY A 379 2.98 -1.58 14.08
C GLY A 379 2.86 -0.06 13.89
N ASN A 380 4.00 0.62 13.67
CA ASN A 380 4.01 2.07 13.50
C ASN A 380 3.48 2.46 12.11
N PRO A 381 2.90 3.67 11.97
CA PRO A 381 2.66 4.27 10.67
C PRO A 381 3.94 4.28 9.81
N ALA A 382 3.80 4.22 8.48
CA ALA A 382 4.95 4.09 7.57
C ALA A 382 6.07 5.13 7.81
N LEU A 383 5.71 6.38 8.15
CA LEU A 383 6.67 7.46 8.43
C LEU A 383 7.38 7.34 9.78
N GLU A 384 6.90 6.47 10.67
CA GLU A 384 7.46 6.20 12.00
C GLU A 384 8.07 4.78 12.08
N ARG A 385 8.01 4.00 10.98
CA ARG A 385 8.62 2.66 10.87
C ARG A 385 10.01 2.72 10.26
N TYR A 386 10.15 3.49 9.17
CA TYR A 386 11.41 3.65 8.46
C TYR A 386 11.87 5.11 8.45
N TYR A 387 13.11 5.31 8.85
CA TYR A 387 13.78 6.60 8.86
C TYR A 387 14.72 6.69 7.67
N LEU A 388 14.68 7.82 6.96
CA LEU A 388 15.54 8.08 5.82
C LEU A 388 17.01 8.10 6.27
N PHE A 389 17.84 7.30 5.60
CA PHE A 389 19.29 7.36 5.70
C PHE A 389 19.86 8.22 4.56
N THR A 390 19.51 7.90 3.31
CA THR A 390 19.91 8.69 2.13
C THR A 390 18.96 8.45 0.96
N ALA A 391 18.98 9.37 -0.01
CA ALA A 391 18.28 9.22 -1.28
C ALA A 391 19.13 9.80 -2.40
N PHE A 392 19.14 9.13 -3.55
CA PHE A 392 19.92 9.56 -4.72
C PHE A 392 19.17 9.25 -6.02
N SER A 393 19.43 10.05 -7.04
CA SER A 393 18.85 9.84 -8.36
C SER A 393 19.56 8.69 -9.06
N GLU A 394 18.80 7.73 -9.59
CA GLU A 394 19.38 6.64 -10.38
C GLU A 394 20.03 7.16 -11.67
N HIS A 395 19.53 8.27 -12.20
CA HIS A 395 20.08 8.91 -13.39
C HIS A 395 21.56 9.27 -13.23
N ASN A 396 21.96 9.69 -12.04
CA ASN A 396 23.34 10.09 -11.75
C ASN A 396 24.10 9.00 -10.98
N SER A 397 23.49 7.84 -10.73
CA SER A 397 24.18 6.73 -10.07
C SER A 397 24.97 5.90 -11.08
N THR A 398 26.06 5.30 -10.64
CA THR A 398 26.76 4.22 -11.34
C THR A 398 26.53 2.91 -10.61
N GLU A 399 27.02 1.79 -11.17
CA GLU A 399 27.03 0.49 -10.49
C GLU A 399 27.75 0.52 -9.14
N ASN A 400 28.66 1.49 -8.97
CA ASN A 400 29.48 1.65 -7.78
C ASN A 400 28.83 2.50 -6.67
N THR A 401 27.84 3.33 -7.00
CA THR A 401 27.27 4.30 -6.05
C THR A 401 26.73 3.62 -4.81
N PHE A 402 26.00 2.51 -4.98
CA PHE A 402 25.38 1.80 -3.87
C PHE A 402 26.42 1.12 -2.96
N ASP A 403 27.45 0.51 -3.55
CA ASP A 403 28.54 -0.10 -2.79
C ASP A 403 29.34 0.95 -2.00
N ASP A 404 29.61 2.13 -2.58
CA ASP A 404 30.26 3.22 -1.87
C ASP A 404 29.45 3.68 -0.65
N ILE A 405 28.12 3.72 -0.79
CA ILE A 405 27.20 4.02 0.31
C ILE A 405 27.29 2.96 1.41
N LEU A 406 27.22 1.67 1.05
CA LEU A 406 27.31 0.58 2.03
C LEU A 406 28.69 0.52 2.70
N LYS A 407 29.77 0.75 1.96
CA LYS A 407 31.14 0.83 2.51
C LYS A 407 31.29 1.96 3.53
N ALA A 408 30.59 3.07 3.34
CA ALA A 408 30.54 4.16 4.33
C ALA A 408 29.66 3.81 5.54
N LEU A 409 28.55 3.10 5.31
CA LEU A 409 27.57 2.76 6.35
C LEU A 409 28.02 1.63 7.27
N VAL A 410 28.59 0.55 6.74
CA VAL A 410 28.93 -0.67 7.50
C VAL A 410 29.84 -0.39 8.70
N PRO A 411 30.94 0.38 8.59
CA PRO A 411 31.78 0.71 9.75
C PRO A 411 31.02 1.49 10.82
N ARG A 412 30.08 2.35 10.42
CA ARG A 412 29.25 3.14 11.35
C ARG A 412 28.24 2.27 12.07
N LEU A 413 27.62 1.30 11.38
CA LEU A 413 26.73 0.32 12.02
C LEU A 413 27.50 -0.61 12.98
N ARG A 414 28.68 -1.07 12.58
CA ARG A 414 29.57 -1.86 13.45
C ARG A 414 29.86 -1.10 14.75
N TYR A 415 30.31 0.16 14.63
CA TYR A 415 30.51 1.05 15.78
C TYR A 415 29.23 1.22 16.60
N MET A 416 28.08 1.43 15.97
CA MET A 416 26.78 1.56 16.65
C MET A 416 26.37 0.31 17.46
N PHE A 417 26.76 -0.89 17.02
CA PHE A 417 26.37 -2.16 17.65
C PHE A 417 27.35 -2.61 18.74
N GLU A 418 28.63 -2.33 18.57
CA GLU A 418 29.69 -2.75 19.49
C GLU A 418 29.89 -1.75 20.63
N GLU A 419 29.78 -0.44 20.35
CA GLU A 419 30.15 0.58 21.31
C GLU A 419 29.09 0.89 22.35
N THR A 420 29.57 1.28 23.51
CA THR A 420 28.72 1.55 24.69
C THR A 420 28.66 3.02 25.07
N SER A 421 29.32 3.89 24.29
CA SER A 421 29.48 5.33 24.53
C SER A 421 28.25 6.17 24.16
N PHE A 422 27.26 5.62 23.46
CA PHE A 422 26.06 6.36 23.07
C PHE A 422 25.15 6.70 24.26
N ASN A 423 24.43 7.82 24.18
CA ASN A 423 23.55 8.29 25.26
C ASN A 423 22.48 7.26 25.67
N TRP A 424 21.90 6.51 24.74
CA TRP A 424 20.93 5.44 25.03
C TRP A 424 21.55 4.22 25.72
N CYS A 425 22.86 4.01 25.57
CA CYS A 425 23.55 2.86 26.13
C CYS A 425 23.59 2.89 27.66
N SER A 426 23.55 4.09 28.25
CA SER A 426 23.47 4.30 29.70
C SER A 426 22.18 3.73 30.32
N ALA A 427 21.08 3.73 29.56
CA ALA A 427 19.84 3.07 29.93
C ALA A 427 19.80 1.59 29.50
N GLY A 428 20.92 1.01 29.06
CA GLY A 428 21.02 -0.39 28.68
C GLY A 428 20.45 -0.72 27.30
N TRP A 429 20.06 0.26 26.49
CA TRP A 429 19.68 0.03 25.09
C TRP A 429 20.90 -0.39 24.26
N ARG A 430 20.70 -1.38 23.39
CA ARG A 430 21.69 -1.87 22.42
C ARG A 430 21.01 -2.15 21.09
N TRP A 431 21.79 -2.20 20.03
CA TRP A 431 21.33 -2.54 18.69
C TRP A 431 22.08 -3.78 18.20
N THR A 432 21.42 -4.56 17.35
CA THR A 432 22.06 -5.64 16.61
C THR A 432 21.40 -5.75 15.25
N TYR A 433 22.11 -6.25 14.25
CA TYR A 433 21.52 -6.45 12.93
C TYR A 433 20.34 -7.43 13.01
N SER A 434 19.33 -7.27 12.15
CA SER A 434 18.25 -8.23 12.07
C SER A 434 17.76 -8.50 10.66
N SER A 435 17.57 -7.48 9.82
CA SER A 435 17.09 -7.71 8.45
C SER A 435 17.43 -6.62 7.45
N THR A 436 17.41 -7.01 6.18
CA THR A 436 17.36 -6.12 5.01
C THR A 436 16.04 -6.35 4.31
N GLN A 437 15.34 -5.28 3.97
CA GLN A 437 14.05 -5.34 3.30
C GLN A 437 14.08 -4.52 2.01
N GLY A 438 13.37 -4.98 0.99
CA GLY A 438 13.22 -4.26 -0.26
C GLY A 438 12.43 -5.08 -1.27
N ASP A 439 12.04 -4.48 -2.38
CA ASP A 439 11.44 -5.26 -3.46
C ASP A 439 12.48 -6.23 -4.07
N LEU A 440 12.01 -7.27 -4.77
CA LEU A 440 12.91 -8.29 -5.33
C LEU A 440 13.89 -7.69 -6.36
N LYS A 441 13.48 -6.67 -7.11
CA LYS A 441 14.33 -6.01 -8.10
C LYS A 441 15.48 -5.30 -7.40
N PHE A 442 15.16 -4.53 -6.37
CA PHE A 442 16.09 -3.82 -5.52
C PHE A 442 17.07 -4.79 -4.87
N ILE A 443 16.58 -5.89 -4.30
CA ILE A 443 17.46 -6.88 -3.66
C ILE A 443 18.46 -7.48 -4.68
N THR A 444 17.99 -7.78 -5.89
CA THR A 444 18.83 -8.27 -6.98
C THR A 444 19.82 -7.26 -7.49
N ASP A 445 19.36 -6.08 -7.85
CA ASP A 445 20.18 -5.10 -8.54
C ASP A 445 21.15 -4.40 -7.56
N ARG A 446 20.85 -4.36 -6.24
CA ARG A 446 21.64 -3.66 -5.24
C ARG A 446 22.49 -4.56 -4.34
N TYR A 447 22.01 -5.73 -3.97
CA TYR A 447 22.79 -6.67 -3.14
C TYR A 447 23.37 -7.85 -3.93
N GLY A 448 23.04 -7.97 -5.22
CA GLY A 448 23.49 -9.07 -6.07
C GLY A 448 22.80 -10.40 -5.75
N LEU A 449 21.66 -10.36 -5.05
CA LEU A 449 20.96 -11.55 -4.55
C LEU A 449 19.67 -11.86 -5.31
N HIS A 450 19.29 -13.13 -5.38
CA HIS A 450 18.05 -13.63 -5.96
C HIS A 450 17.85 -13.22 -7.42
N ASN A 451 18.88 -13.40 -8.26
CA ASN A 451 18.83 -12.97 -9.66
C ASN A 451 17.77 -13.75 -10.46
N PHE A 452 16.53 -13.28 -10.35
CA PHE A 452 15.34 -13.87 -10.95
C PHE A 452 15.35 -13.77 -12.48
N ARG A 453 16.34 -13.10 -13.09
CA ARG A 453 16.54 -13.05 -14.54
C ARG A 453 17.30 -14.29 -15.04
N LYS A 454 18.20 -14.87 -14.23
CA LYS A 454 18.96 -16.09 -14.56
C LYS A 454 18.11 -17.37 -14.45
N ASN A 455 18.63 -18.51 -14.91
CA ASN A 455 17.97 -19.81 -14.72
C ASN A 455 17.98 -20.21 -13.25
N ARG A 456 19.13 -20.15 -12.58
CA ARG A 456 19.22 -20.20 -11.11
C ARG A 456 18.68 -18.89 -10.55
N ILE A 457 17.47 -18.95 -9.99
CA ILE A 457 16.74 -17.75 -9.57
C ILE A 457 16.97 -17.40 -8.11
N CYS A 458 17.31 -18.37 -7.27
CA CYS A 458 17.34 -18.22 -5.82
C CYS A 458 18.77 -18.44 -5.29
N ASP A 459 19.18 -17.62 -4.33
CA ASP A 459 20.42 -17.85 -3.59
C ASP A 459 20.19 -18.62 -2.28
N LEU A 460 18.93 -18.76 -1.83
CA LEU A 460 18.59 -19.54 -0.65
C LEU A 460 18.47 -21.04 -0.93
N CYS A 461 18.30 -21.42 -2.20
CA CYS A 461 18.24 -22.81 -2.64
C CYS A 461 18.62 -22.90 -4.13
N GLU A 462 18.85 -24.12 -4.62
CA GLU A 462 19.20 -24.39 -6.02
C GLU A 462 17.99 -24.42 -6.96
N CYS A 463 16.90 -23.74 -6.62
CA CYS A 463 15.72 -23.66 -7.48
C CYS A 463 16.04 -22.95 -8.80
N VAL A 464 15.59 -23.55 -9.91
CA VAL A 464 15.79 -23.05 -11.28
C VAL A 464 14.47 -22.82 -12.03
N LYS A 465 14.51 -22.11 -13.17
CA LYS A 465 13.33 -21.94 -14.04
C LYS A 465 13.05 -23.18 -14.87
N THR A 466 14.10 -23.78 -15.41
CA THR A 466 14.04 -24.93 -16.31
C THR A 466 15.09 -25.95 -15.92
N ASP A 467 14.66 -27.19 -15.76
CA ASP A 467 15.46 -28.37 -15.43
C ASP A 467 14.75 -29.62 -15.97
N ASP A 468 15.51 -30.67 -16.29
CA ASP A 468 14.93 -31.97 -16.66
C ASP A 468 14.22 -32.61 -15.46
N ASN A 469 14.72 -32.35 -14.25
CA ASN A 469 14.05 -32.71 -13.01
C ASN A 469 13.09 -31.59 -12.59
N VAL A 470 11.79 -31.78 -12.86
CA VAL A 470 10.72 -30.85 -12.47
C VAL A 470 10.78 -30.49 -10.97
N ALA A 471 11.25 -31.38 -10.10
CA ALA A 471 11.38 -31.14 -8.66
C ALA A 471 12.45 -30.10 -8.28
N MET A 472 13.31 -29.70 -9.23
CA MET A 472 14.25 -28.59 -9.08
C MET A 472 13.69 -27.26 -9.58
N THR A 473 12.54 -27.28 -10.27
CA THR A 473 11.98 -26.09 -10.92
C THR A 473 11.06 -25.29 -10.01
N LEU A 474 10.93 -24.00 -10.30
CA LEU A 474 10.07 -23.07 -9.57
C LEU A 474 8.57 -23.38 -9.64
N ALA A 475 8.14 -24.31 -10.50
CA ALA A 475 6.77 -24.76 -10.61
C ALA A 475 6.40 -25.85 -9.58
N ASP A 476 7.38 -26.50 -8.95
CA ASP A 476 7.10 -27.56 -7.97
C ASP A 476 6.98 -27.00 -6.55
N PHE A 477 5.75 -26.89 -6.05
CA PHE A 477 5.45 -26.47 -4.67
C PHE A 477 5.10 -27.66 -3.76
N ARG A 478 5.43 -28.90 -4.13
CA ARG A 478 5.33 -30.03 -3.20
C ARG A 478 6.32 -29.87 -2.06
N GLU A 479 6.02 -30.45 -0.91
CA GLU A 479 6.96 -30.48 0.22
C GLU A 479 8.20 -31.33 -0.07
N THR A 480 8.04 -32.30 -0.97
CA THR A 480 9.08 -33.20 -1.45
C THR A 480 9.88 -32.64 -2.64
N ALA A 481 9.65 -31.37 -3.04
CA ALA A 481 10.42 -30.77 -4.13
C ALA A 481 11.92 -30.77 -3.81
N ALA A 482 12.74 -31.26 -4.74
CA ALA A 482 14.17 -31.54 -4.54
C ALA A 482 14.95 -30.29 -4.15
N TYR A 483 14.66 -29.12 -4.75
CA TYR A 483 15.36 -27.88 -4.40
C TYR A 483 15.17 -27.49 -2.92
N ARG A 484 14.14 -27.97 -2.22
CA ARG A 484 13.94 -27.66 -0.79
C ARG A 484 15.01 -28.28 0.10
N ALA A 485 15.68 -29.34 -0.35
CA ALA A 485 16.80 -29.97 0.35
C ALA A 485 18.13 -29.21 0.14
N THR A 486 18.17 -28.30 -0.83
CA THR A 486 19.40 -27.59 -1.25
C THR A 486 19.58 -26.22 -0.57
N GLN A 487 19.10 -26.08 0.67
CA GLN A 487 19.14 -24.79 1.37
C GLN A 487 20.58 -24.34 1.60
N VAL A 488 20.90 -23.13 1.16
CA VAL A 488 22.24 -22.53 1.26
C VAL A 488 22.39 -21.87 2.62
N THR A 489 23.41 -22.28 3.39
CA THR A 489 23.74 -21.62 4.66
C THR A 489 24.53 -20.34 4.44
N ARG A 490 24.65 -19.51 5.49
CA ARG A 490 25.56 -18.35 5.47
C ARG A 490 26.99 -18.77 5.12
N GLN A 491 27.47 -19.86 5.70
CA GLN A 491 28.83 -20.35 5.45
C GLN A 491 29.01 -20.78 4.00
N ASP A 492 28.04 -21.51 3.43
CA ASP A 492 28.07 -21.92 2.02
C ASP A 492 28.11 -20.70 1.09
N TYR A 493 27.28 -19.68 1.38
CA TYR A 493 27.28 -18.44 0.62
C TYR A 493 28.61 -17.69 0.71
N MET A 494 29.18 -17.59 1.92
CA MET A 494 30.45 -16.91 2.14
C MET A 494 31.65 -17.66 1.54
N GLN A 495 31.55 -18.98 1.36
CA GLN A 495 32.58 -19.78 0.68
C GLN A 495 32.44 -19.75 -0.85
N SER A 496 31.21 -19.68 -1.36
CA SER A 496 30.93 -19.71 -2.80
C SER A 496 30.99 -18.34 -3.48
N THR A 497 31.02 -17.25 -2.72
CA THR A 497 31.10 -15.88 -3.26
C THR A 497 32.45 -15.24 -2.96
N THR A 498 33.06 -14.57 -3.95
CA THR A 498 34.29 -13.79 -3.74
C THR A 498 33.99 -12.48 -3.01
N PRO A 499 34.91 -11.97 -2.17
CA PRO A 499 34.74 -10.68 -1.49
C PRO A 499 34.38 -9.53 -2.44
N GLU A 500 34.92 -9.51 -3.65
CA GLU A 500 34.72 -8.45 -4.65
C GLU A 500 33.30 -8.44 -5.23
N THR A 501 32.64 -9.61 -5.28
CA THR A 501 31.28 -9.76 -5.79
C THR A 501 30.22 -9.71 -4.71
N ARG A 502 30.65 -9.70 -3.44
CA ARG A 502 29.77 -9.77 -2.28
C ARG A 502 29.39 -8.36 -1.85
N SER A 503 28.13 -8.14 -1.53
CA SER A 503 27.69 -6.88 -0.94
C SER A 503 28.51 -6.56 0.32
N PRO A 504 29.02 -5.31 0.48
CA PRO A 504 29.76 -4.89 1.68
C PRO A 504 29.00 -5.13 2.98
N LEU A 505 27.67 -5.21 2.92
CA LEU A 505 26.82 -5.46 4.08
C LEU A 505 27.17 -6.79 4.79
N PHE A 506 27.64 -7.82 4.06
CA PHE A 506 28.02 -9.10 4.67
C PHE A 506 29.30 -9.04 5.53
N GLU A 507 30.00 -7.91 5.57
CA GLU A 507 31.09 -7.65 6.52
C GLU A 507 30.58 -7.30 7.93
N LEU A 508 29.28 -7.06 8.08
CA LEU A 508 28.65 -6.78 9.36
C LEU A 508 28.21 -8.09 10.03
N ASP A 509 28.60 -8.27 11.29
CA ASP A 509 28.23 -9.46 12.03
C ASP A 509 26.71 -9.54 12.25
N GLY A 510 26.18 -10.76 12.15
CA GLY A 510 24.75 -11.04 12.22
C GLY A 510 23.99 -10.90 10.89
N VAL A 511 24.62 -10.37 9.82
CA VAL A 511 24.00 -10.39 8.49
C VAL A 511 23.90 -11.83 7.98
N ASN A 512 22.67 -12.24 7.65
CA ASN A 512 22.34 -13.58 7.20
C ASN A 512 21.48 -13.54 5.94
N LEU A 513 21.73 -14.45 4.98
CA LEU A 513 21.02 -14.54 3.71
C LEU A 513 19.50 -14.73 3.91
N LEU A 514 19.09 -15.46 4.96
CA LEU A 514 17.67 -15.68 5.31
C LEU A 514 16.95 -14.40 5.76
N ARG A 515 17.69 -13.31 6.00
CA ARG A 515 17.17 -12.02 6.46
C ARG A 515 17.21 -10.92 5.40
N PHE A 516 17.46 -11.27 4.14
CA PHE A 516 17.11 -10.45 2.99
C PHE A 516 15.66 -10.72 2.62
N LEU A 517 14.77 -9.99 3.28
CA LEU A 517 13.33 -10.18 3.19
C LEU A 517 12.77 -9.41 2.01
N HIS A 518 12.07 -10.11 1.13
CA HIS A 518 11.30 -9.46 0.09
C HIS A 518 10.12 -8.70 0.72
N ASP A 519 9.98 -7.42 0.39
CA ASP A 519 8.84 -6.61 0.82
C ASP A 519 7.52 -7.29 0.40
N PRO A 520 6.68 -7.69 1.37
CA PRO A 520 5.40 -8.30 1.09
C PRO A 520 4.48 -7.44 0.22
N CYS A 521 4.57 -6.11 0.23
CA CYS A 521 3.75 -5.28 -0.66
C CYS A 521 4.10 -5.54 -2.12
N HIS A 522 5.40 -5.63 -2.43
CA HIS A 522 5.88 -5.90 -3.78
C HIS A 522 5.78 -7.37 -4.17
N GLY A 523 5.98 -8.28 -3.21
CA GLY A 523 5.91 -9.72 -3.42
C GLY A 523 4.49 -10.25 -3.46
N GLN A 524 3.72 -9.98 -2.42
CA GLN A 524 2.36 -10.48 -2.32
C GLN A 524 1.41 -9.60 -3.11
N LEU A 525 1.32 -8.29 -2.89
CA LEU A 525 0.24 -7.50 -3.50
C LEU A 525 0.51 -7.12 -4.97
N LEU A 526 1.72 -6.65 -5.29
CA LEU A 526 2.12 -6.23 -6.64
C LEU A 526 2.80 -7.34 -7.46
N GLY A 527 3.13 -8.45 -6.82
CA GLY A 527 3.70 -9.65 -7.44
C GLY A 527 2.61 -10.70 -7.63
N THR A 528 2.40 -11.52 -6.60
CA THR A 528 1.38 -12.58 -6.57
C THR A 528 -0.01 -12.02 -6.86
N GLY A 529 -0.44 -10.93 -6.25
CA GLY A 529 -1.78 -10.35 -6.40
C GLY A 529 -2.00 -9.78 -7.79
N LYS A 530 -1.04 -9.01 -8.33
CA LYS A 530 -1.04 -8.58 -9.74
C LYS A 530 -1.20 -9.78 -10.68
N ASN A 531 -0.58 -10.90 -10.32
CA ASN A 531 -0.65 -12.13 -11.06
C ASN A 531 -1.99 -12.84 -10.85
N THR A 532 -2.36 -13.28 -9.66
CA THR A 532 -3.61 -13.99 -9.34
C THR A 532 -4.87 -13.21 -9.73
N ASN A 533 -4.88 -11.88 -9.58
CA ASN A 533 -5.96 -11.03 -10.10
C ASN A 533 -5.97 -11.01 -11.64
N GLY A 534 -4.78 -11.08 -12.22
CA GLY A 534 -4.49 -10.88 -13.64
C GLY A 534 -4.40 -12.13 -14.53
N ILE A 535 -4.04 -13.35 -14.10
CA ILE A 535 -3.35 -14.33 -14.98
C ILE A 535 -4.11 -15.50 -15.61
N LEU A 536 -4.05 -15.62 -16.93
CA LEU A 536 -4.27 -16.80 -17.79
C LEU A 536 -5.70 -17.37 -17.86
N ALA A 537 -5.98 -18.09 -18.96
CA ALA A 537 -7.32 -18.44 -19.48
C ALA A 537 -8.25 -19.16 -18.48
N TYR A 538 -7.70 -19.62 -17.36
CA TYR A 538 -8.36 -20.29 -16.24
C TYR A 538 -7.83 -19.87 -14.86
N SER A 539 -7.13 -18.76 -14.68
CA SER A 539 -6.57 -18.39 -13.35
C SER A 539 -6.52 -16.89 -13.07
N SER A 540 -6.94 -16.07 -14.03
CA SER A 540 -7.05 -14.64 -13.86
C SER A 540 -8.42 -14.52 -13.34
N CYS A 541 -8.59 -14.31 -12.05
CA CYS A 541 -9.95 -14.30 -11.53
C CYS A 541 -10.78 -13.28 -12.32
N LEU A 542 -10.20 -12.13 -12.70
CA LEU A 542 -10.87 -11.15 -13.56
C LEU A 542 -11.10 -11.61 -15.01
N THR A 543 -10.06 -12.02 -15.75
CA THR A 543 -10.18 -12.44 -17.16
C THR A 543 -11.05 -13.69 -17.28
N TYR A 544 -10.90 -14.63 -16.36
CA TYR A 544 -11.65 -15.87 -16.29
C TYR A 544 -13.14 -15.59 -16.08
N LEU A 545 -13.49 -14.76 -15.08
CA LEU A 545 -14.88 -14.35 -14.86
C LEU A 545 -15.45 -13.65 -16.11
N CYS A 546 -14.66 -12.80 -16.79
CA CYS A 546 -15.07 -12.21 -18.06
C CYS A 546 -15.34 -13.28 -19.14
N GLU A 547 -14.40 -14.19 -19.39
CA GLU A 547 -14.51 -15.25 -20.41
C GLU A 547 -15.62 -16.27 -20.09
N ARG A 548 -15.94 -16.49 -18.81
CA ARG A 548 -17.07 -17.32 -18.34
C ARG A 548 -18.42 -16.60 -18.34
N SER A 549 -18.49 -15.41 -18.92
CA SER A 549 -19.70 -14.60 -18.99
C SER A 549 -20.31 -14.25 -17.62
N TYR A 550 -19.51 -14.23 -16.55
CA TYR A 550 -20.02 -14.01 -15.19
C TYR A 550 -20.60 -12.59 -15.04
N PHE A 551 -19.91 -11.56 -15.57
CA PHE A 551 -20.39 -10.18 -15.48
C PHE A 551 -21.44 -9.82 -16.54
N ALA A 552 -21.47 -10.54 -17.66
CA ALA A 552 -22.42 -10.41 -18.77
C ALA A 552 -22.16 -11.49 -19.83
N PRO A 553 -23.15 -11.79 -20.70
CA PRO A 553 -22.96 -12.71 -21.83
C PRO A 553 -21.76 -12.32 -22.70
N TRP A 554 -20.88 -13.30 -23.00
CA TRP A 554 -19.74 -13.12 -23.90
C TRP A 554 -20.23 -12.96 -25.35
N PRO A 555 -19.90 -11.85 -26.04
CA PRO A 555 -20.26 -11.66 -27.45
C PRO A 555 -19.69 -12.76 -28.36
N GLN A 556 -20.54 -13.32 -29.22
CA GLN A 556 -20.16 -14.38 -30.17
C GLN A 556 -19.33 -13.87 -31.36
N ARG A 557 -19.36 -12.55 -31.63
CA ARG A 557 -18.66 -11.91 -32.74
C ARG A 557 -17.95 -10.65 -32.26
N GLY A 558 -16.78 -10.36 -32.85
CA GLY A 558 -16.01 -9.16 -32.60
C GLY A 558 -14.52 -9.43 -32.39
N ILE A 559 -13.73 -8.36 -32.34
CA ILE A 559 -12.31 -8.42 -32.01
C ILE A 559 -12.17 -8.63 -30.51
N TYR A 560 -11.36 -9.62 -30.09
CA TYR A 560 -11.19 -10.00 -28.68
C TYR A 560 -10.88 -8.81 -27.77
N GLU A 561 -10.01 -7.89 -28.19
CA GLU A 561 -9.66 -6.70 -27.42
C GLU A 561 -10.87 -5.81 -27.11
N HIS A 562 -11.75 -5.60 -28.09
CA HIS A 562 -12.97 -4.81 -27.91
C HIS A 562 -13.96 -5.54 -27.00
N ILE A 563 -14.15 -6.84 -27.22
CA ILE A 563 -15.00 -7.67 -26.36
C ILE A 563 -14.51 -7.63 -24.91
N MET A 564 -13.21 -7.82 -24.70
CA MET A 564 -12.60 -7.77 -23.36
C MET A 564 -12.74 -6.39 -22.73
N SER A 565 -12.53 -5.31 -23.50
CA SER A 565 -12.74 -3.93 -23.02
C SER A 565 -14.15 -3.73 -22.47
N ASP A 566 -15.16 -4.22 -23.19
CA ASP A 566 -16.56 -4.13 -22.78
C ASP A 566 -16.85 -4.94 -21.52
N MET A 567 -16.31 -6.16 -21.44
CA MET A 567 -16.43 -7.00 -20.26
C MET A 567 -15.75 -6.38 -19.04
N LEU A 568 -14.57 -5.78 -19.20
CA LEU A 568 -13.84 -5.10 -18.13
C LEU A 568 -14.57 -3.84 -17.62
N ARG A 569 -15.28 -3.11 -18.50
CA ARG A 569 -16.14 -1.99 -18.07
C ARG A 569 -17.25 -2.47 -17.13
N LYS A 570 -17.89 -3.59 -17.46
CA LYS A 570 -18.95 -4.20 -16.64
C LYS A 570 -18.39 -4.73 -15.32
N ALA A 571 -17.24 -5.41 -15.38
CA ALA A 571 -16.52 -5.89 -14.20
C ALA A 571 -16.13 -4.73 -13.27
N HIS A 572 -15.68 -3.59 -13.81
CA HIS A 572 -15.36 -2.41 -13.03
C HIS A 572 -16.60 -1.81 -12.35
N ALA A 573 -17.74 -1.75 -13.04
CA ALA A 573 -19.00 -1.32 -12.43
C ALA A 573 -19.44 -2.26 -11.29
N ALA A 574 -19.29 -3.59 -11.47
CA ALA A 574 -19.57 -4.57 -10.42
C ALA A 574 -18.63 -4.39 -9.22
N PHE A 575 -17.33 -4.17 -9.45
CA PHE A 575 -16.37 -3.87 -8.39
C PHE A 575 -16.74 -2.59 -7.61
N LEU A 576 -17.11 -1.50 -8.29
CA LEU A 576 -17.53 -0.27 -7.62
C LEU A 576 -18.81 -0.45 -6.79
N ARG A 577 -19.75 -1.27 -7.26
CA ARG A 577 -20.93 -1.65 -6.47
C ARG A 577 -20.53 -2.43 -5.23
N TRP A 578 -19.66 -3.43 -5.36
CA TRP A 578 -19.14 -4.20 -4.23
C TRP A 578 -18.42 -3.31 -3.22
N VAL A 579 -17.56 -2.39 -3.67
CA VAL A 579 -16.90 -1.38 -2.81
C VAL A 579 -17.92 -0.54 -2.05
N LYS A 580 -18.97 -0.06 -2.74
CA LYS A 580 -20.05 0.74 -2.11
C LYS A 580 -20.84 -0.07 -1.10
N GLN A 581 -21.24 -1.30 -1.42
CA GLN A 581 -21.99 -2.21 -0.55
C GLN A 581 -21.22 -2.51 0.74
N ASN A 582 -19.91 -2.73 0.63
CA ASN A 582 -19.02 -3.02 1.75
C ASN A 582 -18.49 -1.76 2.46
N LYS A 583 -18.93 -0.56 2.04
CA LYS A 583 -18.53 0.73 2.62
C LYS A 583 -17.01 0.93 2.64
N LEU A 584 -16.33 0.49 1.58
CA LEU A 584 -14.88 0.57 1.42
C LEU A 584 -14.47 1.82 0.65
N GLN A 585 -13.26 2.32 0.92
CA GLN A 585 -12.68 3.41 0.15
C GLN A 585 -11.67 2.89 -0.88
N CYS A 586 -12.01 2.99 -2.16
CA CYS A 586 -11.12 2.56 -3.23
C CYS A 586 -11.01 3.60 -4.35
N SER A 587 -9.80 4.13 -4.54
CA SER A 587 -9.45 5.07 -5.62
C SER A 587 -8.80 4.38 -6.83
N GLN A 588 -9.27 3.18 -7.17
CA GLN A 588 -8.73 2.41 -8.28
C GLN A 588 -9.20 2.97 -9.64
N PRO A 589 -8.29 3.16 -10.62
CA PRO A 589 -8.69 3.53 -11.98
C PRO A 589 -9.47 2.40 -12.68
N ARG A 590 -10.21 2.77 -13.74
CA ARG A 590 -11.00 1.82 -14.57
C ARG A 590 -10.19 0.58 -14.98
N PHE A 591 -10.85 -0.59 -14.93
CA PHE A 591 -10.31 -1.80 -15.55
C PHE A 591 -10.32 -1.63 -17.07
N THR A 592 -9.16 -1.80 -17.70
CA THR A 592 -8.98 -1.62 -19.15
C THR A 592 -8.01 -2.69 -19.67
N PRO A 593 -8.06 -3.05 -20.96
CA PRO A 593 -7.11 -4.00 -21.55
C PRO A 593 -5.65 -3.59 -21.33
N ALA A 594 -5.35 -2.30 -21.42
CA ALA A 594 -4.03 -1.75 -21.15
C ALA A 594 -3.57 -2.00 -19.70
N ARG A 595 -4.46 -1.85 -18.72
CA ARG A 595 -4.16 -2.15 -17.32
C ARG A 595 -4.05 -3.64 -17.04
N LEU A 596 -4.75 -4.47 -17.79
CA LEU A 596 -4.65 -5.92 -17.73
C LEU A 596 -3.44 -6.46 -18.52
N SER A 597 -2.70 -5.60 -19.24
CA SER A 597 -1.60 -6.00 -20.13
C SER A 597 -2.02 -7.03 -21.19
N ARG A 598 -3.31 -7.05 -21.62
CA ARG A 598 -3.87 -8.10 -22.50
C ARG A 598 -4.55 -7.53 -23.72
N ARG A 599 -3.80 -7.51 -24.84
CA ARG A 599 -4.33 -7.19 -26.18
C ARG A 599 -4.85 -8.44 -26.91
N TYR A 600 -4.17 -9.57 -26.75
CA TYR A 600 -4.53 -10.85 -27.38
C TYR A 600 -4.65 -11.96 -26.35
N ARG A 601 -5.38 -13.03 -26.69
CA ARG A 601 -5.60 -14.18 -25.81
C ARG A 601 -4.31 -14.90 -25.38
N VAL A 602 -3.28 -14.81 -26.23
CA VAL A 602 -1.94 -15.40 -26.00
C VAL A 602 -1.05 -14.55 -25.07
N ILE A 603 -1.39 -13.27 -24.84
CA ILE A 603 -0.60 -12.42 -23.95
C ILE A 603 -0.97 -12.71 -22.50
N TYR A 604 0.07 -12.84 -21.67
CA TYR A 604 0.02 -13.01 -20.22
C TYR A 604 -0.65 -11.79 -19.56
N PRO A 605 -1.89 -11.91 -19.04
CA PRO A 605 -2.55 -10.78 -18.44
C PRO A 605 -2.01 -10.52 -17.04
N CYS A 606 -1.72 -9.25 -16.73
CA CYS A 606 -1.34 -8.80 -15.40
C CYS A 606 -2.11 -7.52 -15.09
N LEU A 607 -2.80 -7.48 -13.95
CA LEU A 607 -3.54 -6.29 -13.55
C LEU A 607 -2.61 -5.28 -12.87
N ALA A 608 -2.21 -4.24 -13.60
CA ALA A 608 -1.46 -3.11 -13.08
C ALA A 608 -2.34 -2.28 -12.12
N SER A 609 -2.18 -2.51 -10.82
CA SER A 609 -2.77 -1.71 -9.75
C SER A 609 -1.68 -1.27 -8.76
N LYS A 610 -2.05 -0.38 -7.84
CA LYS A 610 -1.27 -0.08 -6.64
C LYS A 610 -1.55 -1.15 -5.58
N ALA A 611 -0.64 -1.34 -4.63
CA ALA A 611 -0.66 -2.46 -3.69
C ALA A 611 -1.97 -2.53 -2.87
N ALA A 612 -2.37 -1.42 -2.23
CA ALA A 612 -3.62 -1.34 -1.47
C ALA A 612 -4.86 -1.71 -2.30
N GLN A 613 -4.94 -1.21 -3.54
CA GLN A 613 -6.03 -1.53 -4.46
C GLN A 613 -5.97 -2.99 -4.94
N SER A 614 -4.77 -3.53 -5.16
CA SER A 614 -4.58 -4.94 -5.52
C SER A 614 -5.18 -5.88 -4.47
N LYS A 615 -4.97 -5.56 -3.18
CA LYS A 615 -5.57 -6.31 -2.07
C LYS A 615 -7.10 -6.28 -2.16
N MET A 616 -7.73 -5.10 -2.19
CA MET A 616 -9.19 -4.98 -2.31
C MET A 616 -9.77 -5.73 -3.51
N ILE A 617 -9.10 -5.65 -4.67
CA ILE A 617 -9.51 -6.39 -5.88
C ILE A 617 -9.45 -7.90 -5.62
N SER A 618 -8.43 -8.38 -4.92
CA SER A 618 -8.28 -9.81 -4.60
C SER A 618 -9.44 -10.32 -3.75
N PHE A 619 -9.86 -9.56 -2.72
CA PHE A 619 -11.01 -9.89 -1.88
C PHE A 619 -12.31 -9.93 -2.70
N TRP A 620 -12.57 -8.92 -3.53
CA TRP A 620 -13.73 -8.92 -4.42
C TRP A 620 -13.74 -10.11 -5.39
N LEU A 621 -12.59 -10.43 -5.97
CA LEU A 621 -12.45 -11.55 -6.90
C LEU A 621 -12.64 -12.90 -6.19
N ALA A 622 -12.25 -13.03 -4.91
CA ALA A 622 -12.56 -14.22 -4.13
C ALA A 622 -14.08 -14.39 -3.93
N THR A 623 -14.83 -13.32 -3.65
CA THR A 623 -16.30 -13.38 -3.59
C THR A 623 -16.89 -13.83 -4.94
N ALA A 624 -16.52 -13.14 -6.04
CA ALA A 624 -17.10 -13.41 -7.35
C ALA A 624 -16.78 -14.81 -7.89
N THR A 625 -15.56 -15.31 -7.65
CA THR A 625 -15.18 -16.68 -8.05
C THR A 625 -15.78 -17.74 -7.13
N GLY A 626 -16.00 -17.45 -5.85
CA GLY A 626 -16.75 -18.30 -4.93
C GLY A 626 -18.19 -18.51 -5.41
N GLU A 627 -18.89 -17.43 -5.78
CA GLU A 627 -20.24 -17.49 -6.35
C GLU A 627 -20.29 -18.31 -7.65
N LEU A 628 -19.28 -18.17 -8.53
CA LEU A 628 -19.19 -18.96 -9.75
C LEU A 628 -18.96 -20.45 -9.43
N ALA A 629 -18.10 -20.76 -8.47
CA ALA A 629 -17.77 -22.12 -8.05
C ALA A 629 -18.91 -22.83 -7.31
N ALA A 630 -19.81 -22.08 -6.68
CA ALA A 630 -20.97 -22.59 -5.95
C ALA A 630 -22.15 -22.98 -6.85
N ARG A 631 -22.10 -22.67 -8.15
CA ARG A 631 -23.18 -23.05 -9.09
C ARG A 631 -23.27 -24.57 -9.24
N ALA A 632 -24.48 -25.08 -9.45
CA ALA A 632 -24.70 -26.51 -9.68
C ALA A 632 -23.97 -27.05 -10.92
N ASP A 633 -23.77 -26.21 -11.93
CA ASP A 633 -23.06 -26.50 -13.18
C ASP A 633 -21.58 -26.07 -13.15
N ALA A 634 -21.03 -25.71 -11.99
CA ALA A 634 -19.65 -25.29 -11.86
C ALA A 634 -18.68 -26.41 -12.27
N THR A 635 -17.78 -26.09 -13.20
CA THR A 635 -16.76 -27.02 -13.67
C THR A 635 -15.68 -27.25 -12.61
N PRO A 636 -14.89 -28.33 -12.69
CA PRO A 636 -13.73 -28.51 -11.82
C PRO A 636 -12.77 -27.31 -11.86
N THR A 637 -12.65 -26.66 -13.02
CA THR A 637 -11.82 -25.47 -13.15
C THR A 637 -12.42 -24.24 -12.45
N ASP A 638 -13.74 -24.05 -12.50
CA ASP A 638 -14.42 -22.98 -11.73
C ASP A 638 -14.10 -23.12 -10.23
N LYS A 639 -14.17 -24.34 -9.70
CA LYS A 639 -13.84 -24.66 -8.30
C LYS A 639 -12.36 -24.44 -7.98
N ALA A 640 -11.45 -24.90 -8.83
CA ALA A 640 -10.02 -24.72 -8.64
C ALA A 640 -9.61 -23.24 -8.65
N VAL A 641 -10.22 -22.41 -9.51
CA VAL A 641 -10.01 -20.95 -9.51
C VAL A 641 -10.47 -20.32 -8.22
N GLY A 642 -11.72 -20.61 -7.79
CA GLY A 642 -12.26 -20.09 -6.52
C GLY A 642 -11.38 -20.46 -5.33
N ALA A 643 -10.99 -21.73 -5.23
CA ALA A 643 -10.11 -22.21 -4.16
C ALA A 643 -8.73 -21.53 -4.18
N CYS A 644 -8.16 -21.28 -5.37
CA CYS A 644 -6.85 -20.67 -5.52
C CYS A 644 -6.81 -19.22 -5.01
N ILE A 645 -7.80 -18.39 -5.39
CA ILE A 645 -7.87 -16.99 -4.94
C ILE A 645 -8.34 -16.89 -3.49
N PHE A 646 -9.24 -17.78 -3.04
CA PHE A 646 -9.65 -17.83 -1.65
C PHE A 646 -8.45 -18.13 -0.74
N ALA A 647 -7.63 -19.14 -1.06
CA ALA A 647 -6.41 -19.44 -0.30
C ALA A 647 -5.41 -18.26 -0.28
N TYR A 648 -5.32 -17.50 -1.38
CA TYR A 648 -4.50 -16.30 -1.44
C TYR A 648 -5.04 -15.19 -0.53
N VAL A 649 -6.33 -14.87 -0.61
CA VAL A 649 -6.98 -13.85 0.23
C VAL A 649 -6.91 -14.24 1.70
N ASP A 650 -7.10 -15.51 2.02
CA ASP A 650 -6.97 -16.03 3.38
C ASP A 650 -5.54 -15.92 3.92
N THR A 651 -4.53 -16.11 3.06
CA THR A 651 -3.12 -15.81 3.41
C THR A 651 -2.94 -14.33 3.73
N LEU A 652 -3.44 -13.42 2.87
CA LEU A 652 -3.35 -11.97 3.12
C LEU A 652 -4.05 -11.55 4.40
N ARG A 653 -5.23 -12.13 4.67
CA ARG A 653 -6.01 -11.88 5.87
C ARG A 653 -5.23 -12.28 7.13
N LYS A 654 -4.65 -13.48 7.13
CA LYS A 654 -3.82 -13.96 8.24
C LYS A 654 -2.59 -13.09 8.47
N MET A 655 -1.95 -12.58 7.41
CA MET A 655 -0.85 -11.61 7.52
C MET A 655 -1.29 -10.28 8.18
N ASP A 656 -2.53 -9.84 7.98
CA ASP A 656 -3.05 -8.62 8.62
C ASP A 656 -3.44 -8.83 10.08
N GLU A 657 -4.06 -9.98 10.37
CA GLU A 657 -4.67 -10.33 11.66
C GLU A 657 -3.62 -10.80 12.68
N TYR A 658 -2.64 -11.58 12.24
CA TYR A 658 -1.69 -12.19 13.15
C TYR A 658 -0.68 -11.18 13.72
N PRO A 659 -0.17 -11.42 14.93
CA PRO A 659 0.94 -10.64 15.49
C PRO A 659 2.27 -10.93 14.75
N LEU A 660 3.31 -10.15 15.04
CA LEU A 660 4.67 -10.43 14.52
C LEU A 660 5.19 -11.80 14.96
N LEU A 661 4.91 -12.18 16.20
CA LEU A 661 5.30 -13.48 16.77
C LEU A 661 4.13 -14.43 16.70
N LEU A 662 4.19 -15.36 15.75
CA LEU A 662 3.14 -16.34 15.52
C LEU A 662 3.20 -17.44 16.58
N SER A 663 2.03 -17.92 17.00
CA SER A 663 1.95 -19.23 17.64
C SER A 663 2.26 -20.33 16.61
N GLU A 664 2.57 -21.54 17.09
CA GLU A 664 2.75 -22.71 16.21
C GLU A 664 1.52 -22.95 15.32
N GLU A 665 0.32 -22.86 15.91
CA GLU A 665 -0.96 -22.96 15.20
C GLU A 665 -1.09 -21.88 14.12
N GLN A 666 -0.89 -20.61 14.46
CA GLN A 666 -0.95 -19.51 13.49
C GLN A 666 0.07 -19.69 12.35
N SER A 667 1.28 -20.12 12.69
CA SER A 667 2.33 -20.38 11.70
C SER A 667 1.94 -21.51 10.74
N LEU A 668 1.30 -22.57 11.25
CA LEU A 668 0.84 -23.71 10.47
C LEU A 668 -0.37 -23.35 9.60
N GLU A 669 -1.29 -22.55 10.11
CA GLU A 669 -2.46 -22.07 9.36
C GLU A 669 -2.03 -21.16 8.20
N LEU A 670 -1.12 -20.21 8.45
CA LEU A 670 -0.56 -19.35 7.42
C LEU A 670 0.24 -20.16 6.40
N TYR A 671 1.05 -21.11 6.86
CA TYR A 671 1.78 -22.05 6.00
C TYR A 671 0.83 -22.84 5.09
N SER A 672 -0.19 -23.47 5.66
CA SER A 672 -1.18 -24.27 4.95
C SER A 672 -1.92 -23.46 3.88
N SER A 673 -2.32 -22.23 4.21
CA SER A 673 -3.04 -21.33 3.31
C SER A 673 -2.16 -20.90 2.13
N GLY A 674 -0.93 -20.46 2.42
CA GLY A 674 0.04 -20.06 1.41
C GLY A 674 0.45 -21.23 0.50
N MET A 675 0.69 -22.40 1.07
CA MET A 675 1.03 -23.60 0.30
C MET A 675 -0.12 -24.09 -0.58
N ARG A 676 -1.36 -24.04 -0.07
CA ARG A 676 -2.56 -24.36 -0.86
C ARG A 676 -2.67 -23.43 -2.06
N HIS A 677 -2.49 -22.12 -1.84
CA HIS A 677 -2.47 -21.14 -2.94
C HIS A 677 -1.39 -21.48 -3.98
N LEU A 678 -0.13 -21.67 -3.56
CA LEU A 678 0.99 -21.93 -4.48
C LEU A 678 0.79 -23.22 -5.30
N ARG A 679 0.30 -24.30 -4.68
CA ARG A 679 0.01 -25.57 -5.36
C ARG A 679 -1.13 -25.43 -6.37
N LEU A 680 -2.24 -24.81 -5.99
CA LEU A 680 -3.37 -24.56 -6.89
C LEU A 680 -2.98 -23.63 -8.03
N TYR A 681 -2.18 -22.60 -7.74
CA TYR A 681 -1.66 -21.68 -8.76
C TYR A 681 -0.79 -22.43 -9.78
N SER A 682 0.14 -23.29 -9.32
CA SER A 682 0.97 -24.10 -10.22
C SER A 682 0.14 -25.07 -11.07
N TYR A 683 -0.84 -25.73 -10.46
CA TYR A 683 -1.77 -26.59 -11.18
C TYR A 683 -2.51 -25.83 -12.30
N LEU A 684 -3.15 -24.69 -11.97
CA LEU A 684 -3.88 -23.88 -12.94
C LEU A 684 -2.95 -23.31 -14.01
N HIS A 685 -1.72 -22.94 -13.65
CA HIS A 685 -0.71 -22.47 -14.59
C HIS A 685 -0.37 -23.57 -15.60
N ARG A 686 -0.13 -24.80 -15.16
CA ARG A 686 0.14 -25.96 -16.03
C ARG A 686 -1.03 -26.25 -16.97
N GLU A 687 -2.26 -26.24 -16.45
CA GLU A 687 -3.45 -26.46 -17.28
C GLU A 687 -3.68 -25.36 -18.32
N SER A 688 -3.35 -24.11 -17.98
CA SER A 688 -3.38 -23.03 -18.97
C SER A 688 -2.26 -23.17 -20.00
N SER A 689 -1.05 -23.56 -19.57
CA SER A 689 0.12 -23.64 -20.43
C SER A 689 -0.09 -24.65 -21.57
N LYS A 690 -0.73 -25.79 -21.27
CA LYS A 690 -1.15 -26.79 -22.27
C LYS A 690 -2.02 -26.21 -23.39
N ARG A 691 -2.77 -25.14 -23.12
CA ARG A 691 -3.70 -24.52 -24.07
C ARG A 691 -3.08 -23.36 -24.84
N THR A 692 -2.17 -22.61 -24.22
CA THR A 692 -1.56 -21.41 -24.82
C THR A 692 -0.18 -21.67 -25.41
N GLY A 693 0.47 -22.79 -25.07
CA GLY A 693 1.84 -23.09 -25.45
C GLY A 693 2.89 -22.24 -24.74
N THR A 694 2.56 -21.66 -23.58
CA THR A 694 3.46 -20.77 -22.81
C THR A 694 3.63 -21.31 -21.40
N GLU A 695 4.83 -21.75 -21.02
CA GLU A 695 5.10 -22.45 -19.75
C GLU A 695 5.82 -21.60 -18.68
N ILE A 696 5.97 -20.29 -18.90
CA ILE A 696 6.83 -19.49 -18.02
C ILE A 696 6.07 -19.04 -16.77
N MET A 697 6.29 -19.76 -15.66
CA MET A 697 5.88 -19.32 -14.33
C MET A 697 6.80 -18.20 -13.83
N GLN A 698 6.21 -17.19 -13.18
CA GLN A 698 6.95 -16.03 -12.70
C GLN A 698 7.73 -16.36 -11.41
N PRO A 699 9.04 -16.03 -11.33
CA PRO A 699 9.87 -16.30 -10.16
C PRO A 699 9.33 -15.74 -8.83
N LYS A 700 8.50 -14.69 -8.87
CA LYS A 700 7.93 -14.06 -7.67
C LYS A 700 7.16 -15.04 -6.77
N HIS A 701 6.50 -16.05 -7.33
CA HIS A 701 5.78 -17.07 -6.55
C HIS A 701 6.74 -18.00 -5.80
N HIS A 702 7.92 -18.26 -6.39
CA HIS A 702 8.97 -18.98 -5.66
C HIS A 702 9.40 -18.19 -4.43
N PHE A 703 9.57 -16.86 -4.49
CA PHE A 703 9.94 -16.06 -3.32
C PHE A 703 8.83 -15.93 -2.26
N CYS A 704 7.58 -16.24 -2.61
CA CYS A 704 6.51 -16.45 -1.62
C CYS A 704 6.75 -17.74 -0.80
N LEU A 705 7.41 -18.75 -1.37
CA LEU A 705 7.65 -20.01 -0.67
C LEU A 705 8.62 -19.88 0.50
N PRO A 706 9.84 -19.31 0.39
CA PRO A 706 10.71 -19.04 1.53
C PRO A 706 10.04 -18.20 2.61
N HIS A 707 9.14 -17.28 2.23
CA HIS A 707 8.32 -16.54 3.18
C HIS A 707 7.40 -17.48 3.95
N VAL A 708 6.55 -18.24 3.26
CA VAL A 708 5.57 -19.17 3.88
C VAL A 708 6.25 -20.33 4.63
N SER A 709 7.30 -20.94 4.08
CA SER A 709 8.06 -22.02 4.73
C SER A 709 8.98 -21.52 5.84
N GLY A 710 9.50 -20.29 5.71
CA GLY A 710 10.18 -19.59 6.79
C GLY A 710 9.24 -19.37 7.97
N LEU A 711 7.97 -19.00 7.74
CA LEU A 711 6.98 -18.81 8.80
C LEU A 711 6.71 -20.09 9.59
N GLN A 712 6.60 -21.23 8.92
CA GLN A 712 6.40 -22.52 9.61
C GLN A 712 7.53 -22.85 10.59
N ARG A 713 8.77 -22.43 10.28
CA ARG A 713 9.96 -22.75 11.09
C ARG A 713 10.27 -21.67 12.10
N ALA A 714 10.32 -20.42 11.63
CA ALA A 714 10.76 -19.25 12.36
C ALA A 714 9.62 -18.60 13.15
N ALA A 715 8.37 -18.80 12.75
CA ALA A 715 7.16 -18.22 13.33
C ALA A 715 7.21 -16.68 13.52
N ILE A 716 8.03 -15.99 12.71
CA ILE A 716 8.10 -14.53 12.66
C ILE A 716 7.49 -14.04 11.36
N GLU A 717 6.42 -13.27 11.47
CA GLU A 717 5.69 -12.72 10.34
C GLU A 717 6.33 -11.43 9.81
N PRO A 718 6.70 -11.33 8.52
CA PRO A 718 7.06 -10.06 7.91
C PRO A 718 5.80 -9.26 7.58
N GLN A 719 5.38 -8.34 8.46
CA GLN A 719 4.06 -7.69 8.31
C GLN A 719 3.96 -6.79 7.08
N LEU A 720 2.89 -7.05 6.30
CA LEU A 720 2.25 -6.12 5.37
C LEU A 720 1.62 -4.97 6.17
N LEU A 721 2.15 -3.76 6.05
CA LEU A 721 1.45 -2.57 6.55
C LEU A 721 0.84 -1.76 5.40
N PHE A 722 -0.49 -1.75 5.31
CA PHE A 722 -1.23 -0.63 4.74
C PHE A 722 -2.22 -0.05 5.76
N LEU A 723 -2.24 1.28 5.79
CA LEU A 723 -3.26 2.23 6.27
C LEU A 723 -4.57 1.59 6.73
N ASP A 724 -4.92 1.76 8.02
CA ASP A 724 -6.28 1.77 8.61
C ASP A 724 -7.24 0.60 8.26
N GLY A 725 -6.77 -0.40 7.53
CA GLY A 725 -7.59 -1.42 6.89
C GLY A 725 -8.07 -2.52 7.83
N ARG A 726 -7.49 -2.65 9.03
CA ARG A 726 -8.00 -3.60 10.05
C ARG A 726 -9.47 -3.33 10.37
N ARG A 727 -9.88 -2.04 10.47
CA ARG A 727 -11.29 -1.67 10.73
C ARG A 727 -12.20 -1.79 9.50
N GLU A 728 -11.68 -1.63 8.29
CA GLU A 728 -12.45 -1.78 7.06
C GLU A 728 -12.65 -3.27 6.69
N LEU A 729 -11.67 -4.13 6.96
CA LEU A 729 -11.75 -5.57 6.73
C LEU A 729 -12.75 -6.25 7.70
N ASP A 730 -12.76 -5.87 8.97
CA ASP A 730 -13.78 -6.32 9.97
C ASP A 730 -15.24 -6.00 9.56
N ARG A 731 -15.45 -5.13 8.55
CA ARG A 731 -16.76 -4.82 7.96
C ARG A 731 -17.09 -5.61 6.70
N ILE A 732 -16.10 -6.07 5.94
CA ILE A 732 -16.30 -7.01 4.83
C ILE A 732 -16.59 -8.41 5.40
N HIS A 733 -16.01 -8.71 6.56
CA HIS A 733 -16.13 -10.00 7.23
C HIS A 733 -17.46 -10.21 7.96
N ARG A 734 -18.15 -9.14 8.34
CA ARG A 734 -19.52 -9.17 8.89
C ARG A 734 -20.51 -9.02 7.77
#